data_AF-A0AA85ESG2-F1
#
_entry.id   AF-A0AA85ESG2-F1
#
_cell.length_a   1.000
_cell.length_b   1.000
_cell.length_c   1.000
_cell.angle_alpha   90.00
_cell.angle_beta   90.00
_cell.angle_gamma   90.00
#
_symmetry.space_group_name_H-M   'P 1'
#
loop_
_entity.id
_entity.type
_entity.pdbx_description
1 polymer ?
#
loop_
_entity_poly.entity_id
_entity_poly.type
_entity_poly.pdbx_seq_one_letter_code
_entity_poly.pdbx_strand_id
1 'polypeptide(L)'
;MMSNCEGTTVSNYHDLYISEIQSIDQLSNHINEENKMKKEYWKGKIDFFIACLGFSIGLGNVWRFPYLCYKNGGGAFLIPYFISVLLAGIPLFLLEVTVGQLTRHGVIAAWNICPLFQGIGYACTLINFFLNCYYTVILTWAFHYIFSSFTNELPWTKCDQSWNTPACRVFTSRPINSSTIENTTKFSNLSFITVDSTTEYWEYRVLSISDGIHNIGTIQWDLALCLLFTWIIIYLCIWNGIKSSTKIMYVTALLPYGFMIILLIRTALLDGALNGLIQYLKPNWSKLTDMTVWSDAGTQIFFSYSLGLGVLTAFGSYNKFHHNSLRDCCLFALVNTFTSLLSGCVIFCTLGYMSYISNIPLNEIAESGPGLGFIVYPKAIGTMPGSPFWSICFFIMIILLGIDSMFAGVEGFIVAAGDYFPYILMNKKYRCIFVGCVCIVSYFVGLSMVTNGGMYVFQLLDYYSGSRIILIVGLLESLVIGYIYGYKRISNDMEMMYGFSLKWIVCLFWCIVTPIFTFALFIISVIVYEELTYKRASIHEPYRFPGWAVKVGWLIASSSVLLIPLVMIIKIFQTSGTFIQVSCELFLFSVPFLMMIDPTLVLKCLSHSIETHPESKKVNQNVGIVVIYEIATKNSNRN
;
A
#
# COMPACT_ATOMS: atom_id res chain seq x y z
N MET A 1 23.43 44.17 -76.05
CA MET A 1 23.13 44.62 -74.67
C MET A 1 22.03 43.67 -74.16
N MET A 2 22.27 42.49 -73.58
CA MET A 2 23.24 42.09 -72.54
C MET A 2 23.34 43.15 -71.43
N SER A 3 22.42 43.08 -70.47
CA SER A 3 22.60 43.33 -69.03
C SER A 3 21.20 43.36 -68.36
N ASN A 4 21.11 42.83 -67.14
CA ASN A 4 20.01 42.93 -66.17
C ASN A 4 19.12 41.70 -65.92
N CYS A 5 19.71 40.50 -65.83
CA CYS A 5 19.10 39.37 -65.12
C CYS A 5 20.09 38.71 -64.15
N GLU A 6 20.70 39.48 -63.24
CA GLU A 6 21.43 38.93 -62.08
C GLU A 6 21.16 39.82 -60.87
N GLY A 7 20.42 39.34 -59.88
CA GLY A 7 20.24 40.09 -58.63
C GLY A 7 19.23 39.56 -57.62
N THR A 8 18.20 38.80 -58.03
CA THR A 8 17.07 38.49 -57.12
C THR A 8 16.91 37.03 -56.71
N THR A 9 17.80 36.13 -57.14
CA THR A 9 17.63 34.69 -56.86
C THR A 9 18.56 34.12 -55.79
N VAL A 10 19.61 34.83 -55.33
CA VAL A 10 20.57 34.24 -54.37
C VAL A 10 20.21 34.51 -52.89
N SER A 11 19.57 35.65 -52.56
CA SER A 11 19.18 35.98 -51.17
C SER A 11 18.12 35.01 -50.62
N ASN A 12 17.10 34.68 -51.42
CA ASN A 12 15.99 33.84 -50.97
C ASN A 12 16.41 32.39 -50.66
N TYR A 13 17.41 31.85 -51.37
CA TYR A 13 17.92 30.50 -51.06
C TYR A 13 18.74 30.48 -49.78
N HIS A 14 19.48 31.56 -49.47
CA HIS A 14 20.28 31.63 -48.26
C HIS A 14 19.41 31.75 -47.01
N ASP A 15 18.33 32.52 -47.08
CA ASP A 15 17.35 32.67 -45.99
C ASP A 15 16.51 31.40 -45.77
N LEU A 16 16.12 30.71 -46.85
CA LEU A 16 15.49 29.39 -46.78
C LEU A 16 16.41 28.35 -46.11
N TYR A 17 17.69 28.32 -46.48
CA TYR A 17 18.68 27.40 -45.91
C TYR A 17 18.95 27.69 -44.43
N ILE A 18 19.00 28.97 -44.02
CA ILE A 18 19.14 29.35 -42.61
C ILE A 18 17.88 28.97 -41.81
N SER A 19 16.68 29.11 -42.38
CA SER A 19 15.43 28.68 -41.73
C SER A 19 15.33 27.16 -41.58
N GLU A 20 15.79 26.40 -42.58
CA GLU A 20 15.90 24.95 -42.51
C GLU A 20 16.92 24.52 -41.45
N ILE A 21 18.11 25.14 -41.40
CA ILE A 21 19.10 24.86 -40.35
C ILE A 21 18.57 25.19 -38.96
N GLN A 22 17.89 26.33 -38.76
CA GLN A 22 17.27 26.67 -37.47
C GLN A 22 16.17 25.68 -37.08
N SER A 23 15.37 25.19 -38.03
CA SER A 23 14.36 24.15 -37.77
C SER A 23 14.99 22.79 -37.45
N ILE A 24 16.11 22.44 -38.08
CA ILE A 24 16.88 21.22 -37.81
C ILE A 24 17.54 21.30 -36.43
N ASP A 25 18.08 22.46 -36.04
CA ASP A 25 18.64 22.68 -34.70
C ASP A 25 17.56 22.71 -33.63
N GLN A 26 16.38 23.27 -33.89
CA GLN A 26 15.22 23.18 -33.00
C GLN A 26 14.70 21.75 -32.87
N LEU A 27 14.63 21.00 -33.97
CA LEU A 27 14.24 19.60 -33.98
C LEU A 27 15.30 18.72 -33.28
N SER A 28 16.59 18.99 -33.48
CA SER A 28 17.71 18.34 -32.80
C SER A 28 17.70 18.65 -31.30
N ASN A 29 17.40 19.89 -30.90
CA ASN A 29 17.22 20.28 -29.51
C ASN A 29 15.98 19.62 -28.90
N HIS A 30 14.85 19.54 -29.62
CA HIS A 30 13.66 18.80 -29.19
C HIS A 30 13.93 17.30 -29.04
N ILE A 31 14.66 16.68 -29.99
CA ILE A 31 15.06 15.28 -29.94
C ILE A 31 16.07 15.05 -28.79
N ASN A 32 16.96 16.00 -28.52
CA ASN A 32 17.89 15.94 -27.39
C ASN A 32 17.19 16.16 -26.04
N GLU A 33 16.13 16.97 -25.98
CA GLU A 33 15.25 17.11 -24.81
C GLU A 33 14.39 15.85 -24.62
N GLU A 34 13.79 15.29 -25.67
CA GLU A 34 13.09 14.00 -25.63
C GLU A 34 14.02 12.84 -25.22
N ASN A 35 15.28 12.85 -25.67
CA ASN A 35 16.28 11.88 -25.24
C ASN A 35 16.75 12.10 -23.80
N LYS A 36 16.74 13.34 -23.29
CA LYS A 36 16.88 13.65 -21.85
C LYS A 36 15.65 13.24 -21.03
N MET A 37 14.47 13.22 -21.66
CA MET A 37 13.17 12.88 -21.07
C MET A 37 12.86 11.37 -21.04
N LYS A 38 13.88 10.50 -20.89
CA LYS A 38 13.65 9.06 -20.76
C LYS A 38 13.28 8.70 -19.31
N LYS A 39 12.04 8.26 -19.10
CA LYS A 39 11.57 7.65 -17.84
C LYS A 39 12.54 6.53 -17.42
N GLU A 40 12.89 6.52 -16.14
CA GLU A 40 13.86 5.57 -15.59
C GLU A 40 13.34 4.13 -15.66
N TYR A 41 14.25 3.15 -15.66
CA TYR A 41 13.91 1.73 -15.56
C TYR A 41 14.63 1.10 -14.38
N TRP A 42 14.09 -0.01 -13.89
CA TRP A 42 14.85 -0.94 -13.06
C TRP A 42 16.12 -1.40 -13.80
N LYS A 43 17.27 -1.32 -13.14
CA LYS A 43 18.57 -1.61 -13.78
C LYS A 43 18.91 -3.09 -13.70
N GLY A 44 18.77 -3.66 -12.52
CA GLY A 44 18.94 -5.07 -12.21
C GLY A 44 17.70 -5.89 -12.53
N LYS A 45 17.90 -7.18 -12.77
CA LYS A 45 16.82 -8.12 -13.14
C LYS A 45 15.88 -8.44 -11.99
N ILE A 46 16.34 -8.30 -10.75
CA ILE A 46 15.55 -8.61 -9.54
C ILE A 46 15.15 -7.34 -8.77
N ASP A 47 15.52 -6.15 -9.25
CA ASP A 47 15.23 -4.88 -8.57
C ASP A 47 13.72 -4.71 -8.34
N PHE A 48 12.92 -4.96 -9.37
CA PHE A 48 11.45 -4.93 -9.29
C PHE A 48 10.91 -5.93 -8.25
N PHE A 49 11.42 -7.16 -8.27
CA PHE A 49 11.01 -8.20 -7.33
C PHE A 49 11.33 -7.81 -5.88
N ILE A 50 12.54 -7.33 -5.62
CA ILE A 50 12.94 -6.81 -4.30
C ILE A 50 12.09 -5.59 -3.91
N ALA A 51 11.67 -4.75 -4.87
CA ALA A 51 10.78 -3.62 -4.62
C ALA A 51 9.41 -4.06 -4.12
N CYS A 52 8.82 -5.05 -4.78
CA CYS A 52 7.58 -5.65 -4.36
C CYS A 52 7.70 -6.31 -2.98
N LEU A 53 8.81 -7.00 -2.69
CA LEU A 53 9.05 -7.59 -1.37
C LEU A 53 9.13 -6.50 -0.29
N GLY A 54 9.96 -5.47 -0.47
CA GLY A 54 10.09 -4.40 0.52
C GLY A 54 8.81 -3.60 0.73
N PHE A 55 8.04 -3.37 -0.34
CA PHE A 55 6.78 -2.64 -0.23
C PHE A 55 5.73 -3.41 0.58
N SER A 56 5.48 -4.66 0.19
CA SER A 56 4.32 -5.42 0.65
C SER A 56 4.60 -6.30 1.88
N ILE A 57 5.85 -6.72 2.08
CA ILE A 57 6.26 -7.44 3.29
C ILE A 57 6.61 -6.42 4.36
N GLY A 58 5.64 -6.11 5.20
CA GLY A 58 5.76 -5.12 6.25
C GLY A 58 5.23 -5.60 7.59
N LEU A 59 4.81 -4.65 8.42
CA LEU A 59 4.33 -4.94 9.77
C LEU A 59 3.07 -5.82 9.76
N GLY A 60 2.23 -5.72 8.73
CA GLY A 60 1.04 -6.58 8.57
C GLY A 60 1.35 -8.08 8.57
N ASN A 61 2.52 -8.49 8.06
CA ASN A 61 2.99 -9.88 8.08
C ASN A 61 3.42 -10.30 9.48
N VAL A 62 3.91 -9.35 10.29
CA VAL A 62 4.48 -9.62 11.61
C VAL A 62 3.42 -9.61 12.71
N TRP A 63 2.61 -8.57 12.81
CA TRP A 63 1.72 -8.40 13.96
C TRP A 63 0.24 -8.66 13.70
N ARG A 64 -0.17 -8.81 12.43
CA ARG A 64 -1.58 -8.98 12.05
C ARG A 64 -1.84 -10.39 11.58
N PHE A 65 -1.08 -10.90 10.62
CA PHE A 65 -1.25 -12.27 10.14
C PHE A 65 -1.19 -13.33 11.25
N PRO A 66 -0.20 -13.30 12.17
CA PRO A 66 -0.12 -14.31 13.22
C PRO A 66 -1.32 -14.26 14.17
N TYR A 67 -1.73 -13.04 14.54
CA TYR A 67 -2.91 -12.82 15.37
C TYR A 67 -4.19 -13.33 14.68
N LEU A 68 -4.39 -13.02 13.40
CA LEU A 68 -5.54 -13.49 12.63
C LEU A 68 -5.56 -15.00 12.52
N CYS A 69 -4.42 -15.64 12.28
CA CYS A 69 -4.30 -17.09 12.26
C CYS A 69 -4.79 -17.70 13.58
N TYR A 70 -4.28 -17.20 14.72
CA TYR A 70 -4.68 -17.69 16.04
C TYR A 70 -6.16 -17.45 16.35
N LYS A 71 -6.65 -16.22 16.15
CA LYS A 71 -8.06 -15.83 16.38
C LYS A 71 -9.03 -16.68 15.55
N ASN A 72 -8.67 -16.98 14.30
CA ASN A 72 -9.56 -17.57 13.31
C ASN A 72 -9.37 -19.08 13.12
N GLY A 73 -8.91 -19.78 14.17
CA GLY A 73 -8.88 -21.24 14.20
C GLY A 73 -7.53 -21.87 13.84
N GLY A 74 -6.43 -21.14 14.08
CA GLY A 74 -5.05 -21.60 13.89
C GLY A 74 -4.82 -22.07 12.46
N GLY A 75 -4.30 -23.29 12.29
CA GLY A 75 -4.02 -23.86 10.98
C GLY A 75 -5.22 -23.94 10.03
N ALA A 76 -6.46 -23.94 10.55
CA ALA A 76 -7.65 -23.92 9.69
C ALA A 76 -7.78 -22.59 8.91
N PHE A 77 -7.33 -21.46 9.48
CA PHE A 77 -7.33 -20.14 8.82
C PHE A 77 -6.50 -20.10 7.55
N LEU A 78 -5.51 -20.99 7.41
CA LEU A 78 -4.68 -21.05 6.22
C LEU A 78 -5.49 -21.41 4.97
N ILE A 79 -6.61 -22.14 5.09
CA ILE A 79 -7.48 -22.49 3.96
C ILE A 79 -8.10 -21.23 3.31
N PRO A 80 -8.91 -20.41 4.03
CA PRO A 80 -9.47 -19.19 3.46
C PRO A 80 -8.38 -18.19 3.06
N TYR A 81 -7.23 -18.18 3.75
CA TYR A 81 -6.08 -17.37 3.37
C TYR A 81 -5.51 -17.77 1.99
N PHE A 82 -5.17 -19.05 1.78
CA PHE A 82 -4.62 -19.53 0.50
C PHE A 82 -5.63 -19.43 -0.64
N ILE A 83 -6.92 -19.65 -0.37
CA ILE A 83 -7.98 -19.40 -1.34
C ILE A 83 -7.97 -17.91 -1.73
N SER A 84 -7.91 -17.00 -0.76
CA SER A 84 -7.87 -15.55 -1.04
C SER A 84 -6.62 -15.14 -1.84
N VAL A 85 -5.46 -15.76 -1.59
CA VAL A 85 -4.23 -15.56 -2.37
C VAL A 85 -4.45 -15.94 -3.83
N LEU A 86 -5.05 -17.10 -4.10
CA LEU A 86 -5.23 -17.62 -5.44
C LEU A 86 -6.33 -16.88 -6.21
N LEU A 87 -7.45 -16.54 -5.55
CA LEU A 87 -8.62 -15.97 -6.22
C LEU A 87 -8.59 -14.46 -6.37
N ALA A 88 -7.89 -13.73 -5.48
CA ALA A 88 -7.77 -12.27 -5.55
C ALA A 88 -6.32 -11.77 -5.50
N GLY A 89 -5.49 -12.30 -4.59
CA GLY A 89 -4.13 -11.81 -4.36
C GLY A 89 -3.26 -11.78 -5.63
N ILE A 90 -2.95 -12.96 -6.17
CA ILE A 90 -2.11 -13.08 -7.39
C ILE A 90 -2.79 -12.41 -8.60
N PRO A 91 -4.10 -12.62 -8.88
CA PRO A 91 -4.73 -12.01 -10.04
C PRO A 91 -4.71 -10.48 -10.05
N LEU A 92 -5.03 -9.82 -8.92
CA LEU A 92 -5.06 -8.36 -8.86
C LEU A 92 -3.65 -7.76 -8.83
N PHE A 93 -2.72 -8.41 -8.12
CA PHE A 93 -1.32 -7.99 -8.13
C PHE A 93 -0.77 -7.98 -9.56
N LEU A 94 -1.00 -9.08 -10.31
CA LEU A 94 -0.59 -9.17 -11.70
C LEU A 94 -1.29 -8.11 -12.57
N LEU A 95 -2.56 -7.82 -12.32
CA LEU A 95 -3.34 -6.81 -13.05
C LEU A 95 -2.69 -5.43 -12.91
N GLU A 96 -2.46 -4.96 -11.68
CA GLU A 96 -1.89 -3.64 -11.43
C GLU A 96 -0.49 -3.48 -12.04
N VAL A 97 0.37 -4.49 -11.88
CA VAL A 97 1.73 -4.49 -12.44
C VAL A 97 1.69 -4.50 -13.97
N THR A 98 0.82 -5.31 -14.56
CA THR A 98 0.68 -5.43 -16.03
C THR A 98 0.18 -4.12 -16.63
N VAL A 99 -0.83 -3.49 -16.03
CA VAL A 99 -1.34 -2.18 -16.46
C VAL A 99 -0.25 -1.11 -16.35
N GLY A 100 0.53 -1.11 -15.26
CA GLY A 100 1.67 -0.21 -15.08
C GLY A 100 2.75 -0.40 -16.14
N GLN A 101 3.15 -1.66 -16.39
CA GLN A 101 4.18 -2.00 -17.37
C GLN A 101 3.76 -1.71 -18.80
N LEU A 102 2.49 -1.94 -19.14
CA LEU A 102 1.92 -1.66 -20.45
C LEU A 102 1.88 -0.16 -20.73
N THR A 103 1.30 0.61 -19.79
CA THR A 103 1.09 2.06 -19.99
C THR A 103 2.35 2.87 -19.80
N ARG A 104 3.28 2.40 -18.96
CA ARG A 104 4.48 3.15 -18.54
C ARG A 104 4.16 4.48 -17.87
N HIS A 105 3.01 4.62 -17.23
CA HIS A 105 2.58 5.81 -16.49
C HIS A 105 2.36 5.52 -15.01
N GLY A 106 2.20 6.55 -14.18
CA GLY A 106 1.69 6.39 -12.82
C GLY A 106 0.24 5.92 -12.82
N VAL A 107 -0.30 5.62 -11.63
CA VAL A 107 -1.63 5.02 -11.54
C VAL A 107 -2.72 5.89 -12.19
N ILE A 108 -2.63 7.22 -12.10
CA ILE A 108 -3.69 8.10 -12.60
C ILE A 108 -3.70 8.15 -14.13
N ALA A 109 -2.54 8.32 -14.76
CA ALA A 109 -2.45 8.30 -16.22
C ALA A 109 -2.52 6.88 -16.80
N ALA A 110 -2.20 5.84 -16.03
CA ALA A 110 -2.39 4.45 -16.46
C ALA A 110 -3.87 4.14 -16.75
N TRP A 111 -4.80 4.73 -15.98
CA TRP A 111 -6.24 4.62 -16.25
C TRP A 111 -6.73 5.40 -17.47
N ASN A 112 -5.87 6.10 -18.22
CA ASN A 112 -6.23 6.62 -19.55
C ASN A 112 -6.53 5.50 -20.55
N ILE A 113 -6.21 4.23 -20.22
CA ILE A 113 -6.72 3.05 -20.93
C ILE A 113 -8.26 3.06 -20.99
N CYS A 114 -8.92 3.54 -19.93
CA CYS A 114 -10.37 3.70 -19.83
C CYS A 114 -10.68 5.06 -19.17
N PRO A 115 -10.66 6.17 -19.93
CA PRO A 115 -10.74 7.52 -19.39
C PRO A 115 -11.95 7.78 -18.49
N LEU A 116 -13.08 7.12 -18.74
CA LEU A 116 -14.28 7.20 -17.91
C LEU A 116 -14.03 6.77 -16.46
N PHE A 117 -13.15 5.79 -16.26
CA PHE A 117 -12.80 5.21 -14.95
C PHE A 117 -11.47 5.72 -14.41
N GLN A 118 -10.95 6.85 -14.93
CA GLN A 118 -9.74 7.49 -14.41
C GLN A 118 -9.82 7.80 -12.90
N GLY A 119 -11.04 7.97 -12.37
CA GLY A 119 -11.29 8.13 -10.94
C GLY A 119 -10.75 7.00 -10.06
N ILE A 120 -10.56 5.78 -10.59
CA ILE A 120 -9.92 4.67 -9.88
C ILE A 120 -8.50 5.06 -9.46
N GLY A 121 -7.70 5.63 -10.37
CA GLY A 121 -6.33 6.03 -10.06
C GLY A 121 -6.26 7.12 -8.99
N TYR A 122 -7.21 8.06 -8.99
CA TYR A 122 -7.32 9.07 -7.94
C TYR A 122 -7.70 8.44 -6.59
N ALA A 123 -8.63 7.48 -6.57
CA ALA A 123 -9.00 6.75 -5.37
C ALA A 123 -7.79 6.01 -4.78
N CYS A 124 -7.05 5.26 -5.60
CA CYS A 124 -5.83 4.56 -5.19
C CYS A 124 -4.80 5.53 -4.59
N THR A 125 -4.59 6.68 -5.23
CA THR A 125 -3.63 7.70 -4.79
C THR A 125 -4.03 8.31 -3.45
N LEU A 126 -5.32 8.60 -3.23
CA LEU A 126 -5.81 9.15 -1.96
C LEU A 126 -5.73 8.14 -0.82
N ILE A 127 -6.08 6.88 -1.07
CA ILE A 127 -5.92 5.80 -0.08
C ILE A 127 -4.45 5.68 0.33
N ASN A 128 -3.54 5.61 -0.66
CA ASN A 128 -2.10 5.56 -0.41
C ASN A 128 -1.61 6.76 0.42
N PHE A 129 -2.11 7.98 0.15
CA PHE A 129 -1.78 9.15 0.96
C PHE A 129 -2.18 9.00 2.43
N PHE A 130 -3.40 8.53 2.71
CA PHE A 130 -3.84 8.29 4.10
C PHE A 130 -3.02 7.20 4.79
N LEU A 131 -2.71 6.10 4.09
CA LEU A 131 -1.86 5.03 4.63
C LEU A 131 -0.47 5.56 5.02
N ASN A 132 0.16 6.34 4.15
CA ASN A 132 1.48 6.93 4.43
C ASN A 132 1.46 7.81 5.68
N CYS A 133 0.38 8.58 5.91
CA CYS A 133 0.28 9.48 7.05
C CYS A 133 0.33 8.72 8.39
N TYR A 134 -0.51 7.70 8.59
CA TYR A 134 -0.57 7.00 9.87
C TYR A 134 0.54 5.95 10.01
N TYR A 135 0.94 5.28 8.93
CA TYR A 135 1.96 4.23 8.99
C TYR A 135 3.32 4.79 9.44
N THR A 136 3.64 6.04 9.09
CA THR A 136 4.85 6.74 9.56
C THR A 136 4.89 6.90 11.09
N VAL A 137 3.73 7.00 11.76
CA VAL A 137 3.65 7.12 13.22
C VAL A 137 4.14 5.82 13.89
N ILE A 138 3.98 4.67 13.24
CA ILE A 138 4.49 3.40 13.76
C ILE A 138 6.01 3.39 13.78
N LEU A 139 6.64 3.85 12.69
CA LEU A 139 8.10 4.02 12.63
C LEU A 139 8.59 5.02 13.67
N THR A 140 7.82 6.08 13.93
CA THR A 140 8.10 7.06 14.97
C THR A 140 8.18 6.42 16.35
N TRP A 141 7.21 5.57 16.71
CA TRP A 141 7.24 4.82 17.96
C TRP A 141 8.44 3.87 18.01
N ALA A 142 8.75 3.17 16.92
CA ALA A 142 9.91 2.28 16.88
C ALA A 142 11.24 3.03 17.08
N PHE A 143 11.43 4.21 16.49
CA PHE A 143 12.60 5.05 16.77
C PHE A 143 12.66 5.49 18.23
N HIS A 144 11.53 5.91 18.81
CA HIS A 144 11.45 6.28 20.22
C HIS A 144 11.91 5.12 21.13
N TYR A 145 11.47 3.90 20.85
CA TYR A 145 11.91 2.72 21.59
C TYR A 145 13.40 2.41 21.36
N ILE A 146 13.92 2.48 20.13
CA ILE A 146 15.37 2.31 19.86
C ILE A 146 16.19 3.27 20.72
N PHE A 147 15.83 4.56 20.72
CA PHE A 147 16.54 5.56 21.51
C PHE A 147 16.44 5.30 23.01
N SER A 148 15.30 4.77 23.47
CA SER A 148 15.07 4.38 24.86
C SER A 148 15.77 3.07 25.26
N SER A 149 16.20 2.26 24.30
CA SER A 149 16.93 0.99 24.55
C SER A 149 18.43 1.17 24.79
N PHE A 150 19.00 2.36 24.57
CA PHE A 150 20.42 2.66 24.85
C PHE A 150 20.67 2.88 26.35
N THR A 151 20.45 1.84 27.13
CA THR A 151 20.56 1.81 28.59
C THR A 151 21.03 0.42 29.04
N ASN A 152 21.53 0.29 30.27
CA ASN A 152 21.86 -0.99 30.86
C ASN A 152 20.61 -1.79 31.25
N GLU A 153 19.56 -1.10 31.66
CA GLU A 153 18.27 -1.67 32.05
C GLU A 153 17.16 -0.92 31.34
N LEU A 154 16.28 -1.65 30.65
CA LEU A 154 15.20 -1.10 29.84
C LEU A 154 14.17 -0.35 30.70
N PRO A 155 13.66 0.81 30.27
CA PRO A 155 12.80 1.65 31.10
C PRO A 155 11.42 1.03 31.39
N TRP A 156 10.97 0.09 30.56
CA TRP A 156 9.68 -0.61 30.73
C TRP A 156 9.75 -1.86 31.63
N THR A 157 10.92 -2.22 32.18
CA THR A 157 11.04 -3.38 33.08
C THR A 157 10.83 -3.05 34.55
N LYS A 158 10.64 -1.78 34.90
CA LYS A 158 10.49 -1.31 36.29
C LYS A 158 9.24 -0.48 36.51
N CYS A 159 8.82 -0.42 37.78
CA CYS A 159 7.69 0.40 38.26
C CYS A 159 8.13 1.61 39.11
N ASP A 160 9.44 1.90 39.17
CA ASP A 160 10.03 2.93 40.03
C ASP A 160 10.29 4.25 39.28
N GLN A 161 9.42 4.59 38.33
CA GLN A 161 9.60 5.75 37.46
C GLN A 161 8.52 6.81 37.69
N SER A 162 8.80 8.04 37.24
CA SER A 162 7.92 9.21 37.44
C SER A 162 6.53 9.06 36.81
N TRP A 163 6.37 8.22 35.80
CA TRP A 163 5.11 7.95 35.12
C TRP A 163 4.32 6.77 35.71
N ASN A 164 4.91 6.01 36.64
CA ASN A 164 4.26 4.82 37.17
C ASN A 164 3.21 5.16 38.21
N THR A 165 2.13 4.39 38.23
CA THR A 165 1.10 4.50 39.26
C THR A 165 1.38 3.55 40.43
N PRO A 166 0.77 3.76 41.61
CA PRO A 166 0.86 2.80 42.72
C PRO A 166 0.35 1.38 42.39
N ALA A 167 -0.47 1.26 41.33
CA ALA A 167 -1.00 0.00 40.83
C ALA A 167 -0.01 -0.78 39.95
N CYS A 168 1.12 -0.18 39.58
CA CYS A 168 2.15 -0.81 38.76
C CYS A 168 2.71 -2.07 39.46
N ARG A 169 2.86 -3.14 38.68
CA ARG A 169 3.54 -4.36 39.12
C ARG A 169 4.61 -4.77 38.12
N VAL A 170 5.83 -4.96 38.62
CA VAL A 170 6.93 -5.51 37.84
C VAL A 170 6.62 -6.96 37.52
N PHE A 171 6.97 -7.37 36.32
CA PHE A 171 6.85 -8.74 35.89
C PHE A 171 7.85 -9.63 36.65
N THR A 172 7.39 -10.40 37.66
CA THR A 172 8.23 -11.34 38.41
C THR A 172 7.81 -12.79 38.19
N SER A 173 8.78 -13.64 37.84
CA SER A 173 8.66 -15.09 37.61
C SER A 173 8.42 -15.94 38.87
N ARG A 174 8.12 -15.34 40.02
CA ARG A 174 7.85 -16.07 41.26
C ARG A 174 6.35 -16.12 41.53
N PRO A 175 5.76 -17.31 41.73
CA PRO A 175 4.43 -17.38 42.33
C PRO A 175 4.50 -16.64 43.66
N ILE A 176 3.50 -15.78 43.91
CA ILE A 176 3.35 -15.11 45.19
C ILE A 176 3.18 -16.23 46.23
N ASN A 177 4.23 -16.53 46.99
CA ASN A 177 4.06 -17.21 48.26
C ASN A 177 3.24 -16.23 49.12
N SER A 178 2.01 -16.63 49.40
CA SER A 178 1.02 -15.98 50.25
C SER A 178 1.45 -15.95 51.74
N SER A 179 2.69 -15.52 52.01
CA SER A 179 3.26 -15.43 53.35
C SER A 179 3.91 -14.09 53.66
N THR A 180 3.78 -13.08 52.79
CA THR A 180 4.22 -11.69 53.07
C THR A 180 3.08 -10.67 53.10
N ILE A 181 1.82 -11.14 53.12
CA ILE A 181 0.63 -10.32 53.33
C ILE A 181 0.24 -10.39 54.81
N GLU A 182 1.06 -9.85 55.72
CA GLU A 182 0.60 -9.67 57.12
C GLU A 182 0.80 -8.27 57.70
N ASN A 183 1.43 -7.30 57.00
CA ASN A 183 1.64 -5.97 57.60
C ASN A 183 1.19 -4.75 56.77
N THR A 184 0.26 -4.91 55.83
CA THR A 184 -0.38 -3.77 55.13
C THR A 184 -1.90 -3.93 55.01
N THR A 185 -2.57 -4.30 56.11
CA THR A 185 -4.05 -4.39 56.19
C THR A 185 -4.73 -3.03 56.44
N LYS A 186 -4.36 -2.01 55.67
CA LYS A 186 -5.10 -0.73 55.58
C LYS A 186 -5.15 -0.18 54.14
N PHE A 187 -5.44 -1.02 53.16
CA PHE A 187 -5.85 -0.55 51.82
C PHE A 187 -6.75 -1.57 51.09
N SER A 188 -7.61 -2.27 51.81
CA SER A 188 -8.59 -3.21 51.25
C SER A 188 -9.94 -2.52 51.10
N ASN A 189 -10.16 -1.84 49.97
CA ASN A 189 -11.49 -1.55 49.41
C ASN A 189 -11.48 -0.87 48.02
N LEU A 190 -10.33 -0.72 47.35
CA LEU A 190 -10.30 -0.45 45.91
C LEU A 190 -9.72 -1.68 45.20
N SER A 191 -10.53 -2.30 44.34
CA SER A 191 -10.06 -3.23 43.31
C SER A 191 -9.25 -2.43 42.29
N PHE A 192 -8.00 -2.08 42.62
CA PHE A 192 -7.10 -1.49 41.64
C PHE A 192 -6.73 -2.56 40.62
N ILE A 193 -7.01 -2.27 39.35
CA ILE A 193 -6.52 -3.06 38.22
C ILE A 193 -5.00 -3.02 38.31
N THR A 194 -4.36 -4.17 38.53
CA THR A 194 -2.91 -4.26 38.47
C THR A 194 -2.46 -4.16 37.02
N VAL A 195 -1.69 -3.12 36.70
CA VAL A 195 -1.17 -2.87 35.35
C VAL A 195 0.32 -3.19 35.33
N ASP A 196 0.79 -3.82 34.27
CA ASP A 196 2.22 -4.13 34.13
C ASP A 196 3.06 -2.90 33.75
N SER A 197 4.34 -2.93 34.11
CA SER A 197 5.29 -1.83 33.86
C SER A 197 5.40 -1.43 32.39
N THR A 198 5.28 -2.38 31.46
CA THR A 198 5.39 -2.10 30.02
C THR A 198 4.15 -1.39 29.49
N THR A 199 2.97 -1.81 29.95
CA THR A 199 1.70 -1.14 29.64
C THR A 199 1.71 0.30 30.15
N GLU A 200 2.14 0.55 31.40
CA GLU A 200 2.22 1.91 31.92
C GLU A 200 3.27 2.76 31.19
N TYR A 201 4.41 2.18 30.79
CA TYR A 201 5.39 2.88 29.96
C TYR A 201 4.76 3.32 28.63
N TRP A 202 4.03 2.44 27.94
CA TRP A 202 3.37 2.79 26.68
C TRP A 202 2.27 3.85 26.87
N GLU A 203 1.33 3.63 27.78
CA GLU A 203 0.16 4.50 27.93
C GLU A 203 0.51 5.84 28.58
N TYR A 204 1.36 5.86 29.61
CA TYR A 204 1.62 7.08 30.40
C TYR A 204 2.91 7.81 30.00
N ARG A 205 3.99 7.09 29.65
CA ARG A 205 5.26 7.75 29.27
C ARG A 205 5.39 8.05 27.79
N VAL A 206 5.08 7.08 26.92
CA VAL A 206 5.26 7.23 25.47
C VAL A 206 4.12 8.07 24.87
N LEU A 207 2.87 7.66 25.12
CA LEU A 207 1.69 8.36 24.59
C LEU A 207 1.23 9.50 25.51
N SER A 208 1.37 9.33 26.82
CA SER A 208 0.62 10.06 27.87
C SER A 208 -0.85 10.23 27.44
N ILE A 209 -1.51 9.09 27.24
CA ILE A 209 -2.78 9.01 26.57
C ILE A 209 -3.88 9.78 27.31
N SER A 210 -4.67 10.54 26.55
CA SER A 210 -5.84 11.26 27.05
C SER A 210 -7.04 10.33 27.30
N ASP A 211 -8.13 10.90 27.83
CA ASP A 211 -9.37 10.14 28.09
C ASP A 211 -10.11 9.72 26.81
N GLY A 212 -9.88 10.40 25.69
CA GLY A 212 -10.60 10.15 24.45
C GLY A 212 -10.30 11.15 23.35
N ILE A 213 -10.82 10.89 22.15
CA ILE A 213 -10.60 11.71 20.94
C ILE A 213 -11.11 13.15 21.08
N HIS A 214 -12.01 13.42 22.03
CA HIS A 214 -12.49 14.77 22.34
C HIS A 214 -11.44 15.66 22.99
N ASN A 215 -10.49 15.05 23.72
CA ASN A 215 -9.43 15.76 24.42
C ASN A 215 -8.08 15.41 23.78
N ILE A 216 -7.75 16.12 22.70
CA ILE A 216 -6.50 15.86 21.94
C ILE A 216 -5.26 16.15 22.80
N GLY A 217 -5.36 17.05 23.78
CA GLY A 217 -4.26 17.45 24.64
C GLY A 217 -3.14 18.17 23.90
N THR A 218 -1.91 17.95 24.33
CA THR A 218 -0.69 18.58 23.80
C THR A 218 0.08 17.65 22.86
N ILE A 219 1.03 18.20 22.11
CA ILE A 219 1.94 17.41 21.27
C ILE A 219 3.02 16.77 22.15
N GLN A 220 3.25 15.47 21.99
CA GLN A 220 4.38 14.78 22.61
C GLN A 220 5.66 15.11 21.85
N TRP A 221 6.47 16.01 22.39
CA TRP A 221 7.66 16.52 21.70
C TRP A 221 8.69 15.43 21.39
N ASP A 222 8.85 14.43 22.27
CA ASP A 222 9.74 13.28 22.02
C ASP A 222 9.33 12.54 20.74
N LEU A 223 8.03 12.30 20.57
CA LEU A 223 7.47 11.66 19.38
C LEU A 223 7.49 12.59 18.17
N ALA A 224 7.22 13.89 18.34
CA ALA A 224 7.29 14.86 17.26
C ALA A 224 8.69 14.98 16.65
N LEU A 225 9.75 14.88 17.47
CA LEU A 225 11.14 14.83 17.01
C LEU A 225 11.46 13.51 16.33
N CYS A 226 11.00 12.38 16.88
CA CYS A 226 11.15 11.07 16.22
C CYS A 226 10.41 11.01 14.87
N LEU A 227 9.26 11.67 14.75
CA LEU A 227 8.48 11.77 13.52
C LEU A 227 9.23 12.61 12.48
N LEU A 228 9.81 13.73 12.90
CA LEU A 228 10.64 14.56 12.03
C LEU A 228 11.85 13.77 11.52
N PHE A 229 12.53 13.05 12.43
CA PHE A 229 13.66 12.19 12.09
C PHE A 229 13.27 11.09 11.09
N THR A 230 12.10 10.47 11.28
CA THR A 230 11.55 9.46 10.36
C THR A 230 11.35 10.03 8.96
N TRP A 231 10.72 11.20 8.84
CA TRP A 231 10.50 11.85 7.55
C TRP A 231 11.81 12.29 6.87
N ILE A 232 12.82 12.71 7.63
CA ILE A 232 14.16 13.01 7.10
C ILE A 232 14.77 11.75 6.48
N ILE A 233 14.70 10.61 7.16
CA ILE A 233 15.20 9.34 6.63
C ILE A 233 14.44 8.95 5.35
N ILE A 234 13.11 8.99 5.38
CA ILE A 234 12.26 8.67 4.21
C ILE A 234 12.63 9.57 3.02
N TYR A 235 12.80 10.88 3.25
CA TYR A 235 13.25 11.82 2.24
C TYR A 235 14.61 11.42 1.64
N LEU A 236 15.60 11.09 2.47
CA LEU A 236 16.93 10.65 2.02
C LEU A 236 16.89 9.33 1.24
N CYS A 237 15.95 8.44 1.55
CA CYS A 237 15.73 7.21 0.79
C CYS A 237 15.16 7.48 -0.62
N ILE A 238 14.32 8.51 -0.78
CA ILE A 238 13.55 8.78 -2.01
C ILE A 238 14.17 9.86 -2.89
N TRP A 239 14.94 10.79 -2.34
CA TRP A 239 15.35 12.05 -3.00
C TRP A 239 15.89 11.91 -4.43
N ASN A 240 16.67 10.87 -4.73
CA ASN A 240 17.27 10.63 -6.04
C ASN A 240 16.51 9.58 -6.87
N GLY A 241 15.23 9.36 -6.55
CA GLY A 241 14.33 8.40 -7.18
C GLY A 241 14.78 6.95 -7.03
N ILE A 242 14.23 6.08 -7.88
CA ILE A 242 14.45 4.63 -7.84
C ILE A 242 15.93 4.21 -7.87
N LYS A 243 16.84 5.02 -8.44
CA LYS A 243 18.28 4.72 -8.51
C LYS A 243 18.96 4.62 -7.14
N SER A 244 18.59 5.48 -6.19
CA SER A 244 19.15 5.43 -4.83
C SER A 244 18.40 4.40 -4.01
N SER A 245 17.08 4.41 -4.12
CA SER A 245 16.20 3.58 -3.30
C SER A 245 16.42 2.09 -3.56
N THR A 246 16.64 1.68 -4.81
CA THR A 246 16.91 0.27 -5.14
C THR A 246 18.10 -0.30 -4.35
N LYS A 247 19.19 0.47 -4.21
CA LYS A 247 20.38 0.01 -3.49
C LYS A 247 20.12 -0.16 -1.99
N ILE A 248 19.36 0.76 -1.41
CA ILE A 248 18.98 0.73 0.01
C ILE A 248 18.08 -0.48 0.27
N MET A 249 17.11 -0.70 -0.61
CA MET A 249 16.11 -1.76 -0.53
C MET A 249 16.68 -3.18 -0.53
N TYR A 250 17.80 -3.43 -1.22
CA TYR A 250 18.49 -4.72 -1.11
C TYR A 250 18.92 -5.03 0.32
N VAL A 251 19.31 -4.02 1.09
CA VAL A 251 19.69 -4.18 2.49
C VAL A 251 18.44 -4.21 3.36
N THR A 252 17.55 -3.23 3.20
CA THR A 252 16.39 -3.05 4.08
C THR A 252 15.32 -4.13 3.92
N ALA A 253 15.14 -4.72 2.72
CA ALA A 253 14.19 -5.81 2.50
C ALA A 253 14.73 -7.18 2.95
N LEU A 254 16.05 -7.41 2.88
CA LEU A 254 16.65 -8.71 3.19
C LEU A 254 17.07 -8.85 4.66
N LEU A 255 17.54 -7.76 5.28
CA LEU A 255 18.03 -7.79 6.66
C LEU A 255 16.97 -8.20 7.71
N PRO A 256 15.66 -7.86 7.57
CA PRO A 256 14.60 -8.37 8.43
C PRO A 256 14.55 -9.90 8.50
N TYR A 257 14.84 -10.62 7.41
CA TYR A 257 14.90 -12.09 7.43
C TYR A 257 16.00 -12.61 8.33
N GLY A 258 17.17 -11.95 8.30
CA GLY A 258 18.26 -12.26 9.23
C GLY A 258 17.83 -12.08 10.68
N PHE A 259 17.20 -10.95 11.01
CA PHE A 259 16.68 -10.70 12.35
C PHE A 259 15.58 -11.70 12.76
N MET A 260 14.63 -12.01 11.88
CA MET A 260 13.58 -12.99 12.15
C MET A 260 14.16 -14.39 12.42
N ILE A 261 15.18 -14.82 11.67
CA ILE A 261 15.83 -16.12 11.90
C ILE A 261 16.57 -16.12 13.24
N ILE A 262 17.33 -15.06 13.56
CA ILE A 262 18.03 -14.95 14.85
C ILE A 262 17.03 -14.96 16.02
N LEU A 263 15.95 -14.20 15.92
CA LEU A 263 14.89 -14.16 16.94
C LEU A 263 14.16 -15.50 17.03
N LEU A 264 13.91 -16.19 15.92
CA LEU A 264 13.29 -17.51 15.93
C LEU A 264 14.17 -18.52 16.66
N ILE A 265 15.48 -18.57 16.35
CA ILE A 265 16.43 -19.47 17.02
C ILE A 265 16.42 -19.17 18.52
N ARG A 266 16.51 -17.88 18.91
CA ARG A 266 16.51 -17.49 20.32
C ARG A 266 15.23 -17.88 21.04
N THR A 267 14.08 -17.58 20.44
CA THR A 267 12.76 -17.77 21.07
C THR A 267 12.33 -19.23 21.08
N ALA A 268 12.71 -20.02 20.09
CA ALA A 268 12.44 -21.46 20.05
C ALA A 268 13.20 -22.24 21.15
N LEU A 269 14.31 -21.71 21.65
CA LEU A 269 15.09 -22.28 22.76
C LEU A 269 14.53 -21.92 24.15
N LEU A 270 13.49 -21.09 24.23
CA LEU A 270 12.87 -20.70 25.50
C LEU A 270 11.81 -21.71 25.94
N ASP A 271 11.65 -21.86 27.25
CA ASP A 271 10.63 -22.74 27.83
C ASP A 271 9.22 -22.30 27.43
N GLY A 272 8.35 -23.24 27.08
CA GLY A 272 6.97 -22.93 26.67
C GLY A 272 6.80 -22.45 25.22
N ALA A 273 7.88 -22.22 24.47
CA ALA A 273 7.80 -21.81 23.05
C ALA A 273 7.00 -22.81 22.19
N LEU A 274 7.18 -24.12 22.43
CA LEU A 274 6.44 -25.18 21.74
C LEU A 274 4.93 -25.08 21.96
N ASN A 275 4.48 -24.72 23.16
CA ASN A 275 3.04 -24.56 23.46
C ASN A 275 2.45 -23.41 22.64
N GLY A 276 3.18 -22.32 22.48
CA GLY A 276 2.78 -21.20 21.63
C GLY A 276 2.66 -21.61 20.16
N LEU A 277 3.63 -22.34 19.62
CA LEU A 277 3.57 -22.86 18.25
C LEU A 277 2.41 -23.83 18.02
N ILE A 278 2.13 -24.71 18.99
CA ILE A 278 0.97 -25.60 18.91
C ILE A 278 -0.31 -24.77 18.83
N GLN A 279 -0.47 -23.76 19.69
CA GLN A 279 -1.67 -22.90 19.68
C GLN A 279 -1.80 -22.07 18.40
N TYR A 280 -0.67 -21.67 17.80
CA TYR A 280 -0.65 -20.95 16.53
C TYR A 280 -1.22 -21.79 15.37
N LEU A 281 -0.82 -23.07 15.27
CA LEU A 281 -1.13 -23.90 14.10
C LEU A 281 -2.20 -24.97 14.35
N LYS A 282 -2.65 -25.18 15.60
CA LYS A 282 -3.70 -26.16 15.92
C LYS A 282 -4.99 -25.81 15.17
N PRO A 283 -5.45 -26.67 14.25
CA PRO A 283 -6.62 -26.35 13.42
C PRO A 283 -7.91 -26.49 14.23
N ASN A 284 -8.76 -25.48 14.17
CA ASN A 284 -10.14 -25.55 14.64
C ASN A 284 -11.10 -25.42 13.45
N TRP A 285 -11.54 -26.56 12.95
CA TRP A 285 -12.41 -26.66 11.76
C TRP A 285 -13.77 -25.96 11.94
N SER A 286 -14.28 -25.86 13.17
CA SER A 286 -15.55 -25.18 13.44
C SER A 286 -15.51 -23.69 13.10
N LYS A 287 -14.32 -23.06 13.10
CA LYS A 287 -14.18 -21.65 12.75
C LYS A 287 -14.38 -21.37 11.26
N LEU A 288 -14.28 -22.37 10.37
CA LEU A 288 -14.48 -22.17 8.93
C LEU A 288 -15.93 -21.83 8.54
N THR A 289 -16.90 -22.12 9.41
CA THR A 289 -18.31 -21.74 9.19
C THR A 289 -18.59 -20.28 9.51
N ASP A 290 -17.67 -19.60 10.19
CA ASP A 290 -17.80 -18.21 10.60
C ASP A 290 -17.42 -17.28 9.44
N MET A 291 -18.32 -16.35 9.10
CA MET A 291 -18.09 -15.40 8.01
C MET A 291 -16.95 -14.43 8.32
N THR A 292 -16.67 -14.15 9.61
CA THR A 292 -15.59 -13.23 10.00
C THR A 292 -14.24 -13.78 9.56
N VAL A 293 -14.07 -15.10 9.57
CA VAL A 293 -12.83 -15.78 9.19
C VAL A 293 -12.50 -15.55 7.72
N TRP A 294 -13.51 -15.61 6.85
CA TRP A 294 -13.36 -15.34 5.41
C TRP A 294 -13.11 -13.85 5.13
N SER A 295 -13.81 -12.95 5.84
CA SER A 295 -13.58 -11.50 5.75
C SER A 295 -12.15 -11.13 6.18
N ASP A 296 -11.69 -11.67 7.31
CA ASP A 296 -10.35 -11.41 7.85
C ASP A 296 -9.28 -11.95 6.91
N ALA A 297 -9.46 -13.15 6.34
CA ALA A 297 -8.54 -13.71 5.35
C ALA A 297 -8.46 -12.87 4.07
N GLY A 298 -9.62 -12.49 3.50
CA GLY A 298 -9.68 -11.70 2.29
C GLY A 298 -9.07 -10.32 2.46
N THR A 299 -9.46 -9.58 3.50
CA THR A 299 -8.90 -8.26 3.79
C THR A 299 -7.41 -8.32 4.11
N GLN A 300 -6.92 -9.37 4.79
CA GLN A 300 -5.49 -9.58 5.01
C GLN A 300 -4.72 -9.68 3.70
N ILE A 301 -5.26 -10.33 2.66
CA ILE A 301 -4.59 -10.41 1.35
C ILE A 301 -4.51 -9.04 0.69
N PHE A 302 -5.58 -8.25 0.68
CA PHE A 302 -5.56 -6.90 0.12
C PHE A 302 -4.53 -6.00 0.79
N PHE A 303 -4.42 -6.05 2.11
CA PHE A 303 -3.40 -5.29 2.84
C PHE A 303 -1.99 -5.85 2.65
N SER A 304 -1.81 -7.17 2.73
CA SER A 304 -0.50 -7.82 2.67
C SER A 304 0.11 -7.81 1.26
N TYR A 305 -0.71 -7.77 0.21
CA TYR A 305 -0.25 -7.61 -1.18
C TYR A 305 -0.25 -6.14 -1.60
N SER A 306 -0.77 -5.24 -0.75
CA SER A 306 -0.84 -3.81 -0.99
C SER A 306 -1.62 -3.43 -2.26
N LEU A 307 -2.74 -4.14 -2.48
CA LEU A 307 -3.60 -4.01 -3.65
C LEU A 307 -4.45 -2.73 -3.59
N GLY A 308 -4.75 -2.13 -4.74
CA GLY A 308 -5.60 -0.96 -4.89
C GLY A 308 -4.98 0.34 -4.33
N LEU A 309 -3.65 0.39 -4.22
CA LEU A 309 -2.90 1.56 -3.76
C LEU A 309 -2.21 2.31 -4.90
N GLY A 310 -2.16 1.72 -6.11
CA GLY A 310 -1.52 2.32 -7.29
C GLY A 310 0.00 2.30 -7.27
N VAL A 311 0.62 1.84 -6.18
CA VAL A 311 2.07 1.69 -6.04
C VAL A 311 2.58 0.56 -6.94
N LEU A 312 1.85 -0.57 -7.03
CA LEU A 312 2.22 -1.68 -7.90
C LEU A 312 2.16 -1.27 -9.39
N THR A 313 1.18 -0.45 -9.77
CA THR A 313 1.13 0.18 -11.10
C THR A 313 2.34 1.08 -11.33
N ALA A 314 2.70 1.92 -10.35
CA ALA A 314 3.89 2.76 -10.45
C ALA A 314 5.18 1.92 -10.61
N PHE A 315 5.35 0.84 -9.84
CA PHE A 315 6.49 -0.07 -9.94
C PHE A 315 6.53 -0.83 -11.27
N GLY A 316 5.37 -1.29 -11.76
CA GLY A 316 5.22 -1.87 -13.09
C GLY A 316 5.66 -0.90 -14.18
N SER A 317 5.39 0.41 -14.03
CA SER A 317 5.76 1.44 -15.01
C SER A 317 7.27 1.63 -15.21
N TYR A 318 8.08 1.17 -14.26
CA TYR A 318 9.53 1.15 -14.33
C TYR A 318 10.09 -0.16 -14.91
N ASN A 319 9.25 -1.19 -15.12
CA ASN A 319 9.66 -2.41 -15.80
C ASN A 319 9.94 -2.13 -17.28
N LYS A 320 10.88 -2.91 -17.83
CA LYS A 320 11.05 -2.96 -19.28
C LYS A 320 9.83 -3.67 -19.89
N PHE A 321 9.47 -3.31 -21.13
CA PHE A 321 8.28 -3.85 -21.78
C PHE A 321 8.25 -5.40 -21.82
N HIS A 322 9.39 -6.05 -22.07
CA HIS A 322 9.52 -7.51 -22.08
C HIS A 322 9.95 -8.14 -20.74
N HIS A 323 9.84 -7.42 -19.62
CA HIS A 323 10.13 -7.99 -18.31
C HIS A 323 9.04 -9.00 -17.92
N ASN A 324 9.43 -10.18 -17.42
CA ASN A 324 8.48 -11.23 -17.05
C ASN A 324 7.92 -10.99 -15.64
N SER A 325 6.93 -10.10 -15.56
CA SER A 325 6.26 -9.76 -14.30
C SER A 325 5.41 -10.91 -13.75
N LEU A 326 4.89 -11.80 -14.60
CA LEU A 326 4.13 -12.98 -14.13
C LEU A 326 4.97 -13.85 -13.20
N ARG A 327 6.21 -14.16 -13.60
CA ARG A 327 7.14 -14.94 -12.77
C ARG A 327 7.36 -14.25 -11.41
N ASP A 328 7.62 -12.95 -11.42
CA ASP A 328 7.92 -12.20 -10.21
C ASP A 328 6.71 -12.11 -9.29
N CYS A 329 5.48 -11.99 -9.83
CA CYS A 329 4.24 -12.02 -9.05
C CYS A 329 4.03 -13.38 -8.35
N CYS A 330 4.26 -14.49 -9.05
CA CYS A 330 4.15 -15.83 -8.47
C CYS A 330 5.22 -16.08 -7.39
N LEU A 331 6.47 -15.67 -7.64
CA LEU A 331 7.53 -15.76 -6.65
C LEU A 331 7.23 -14.88 -5.43
N PHE A 332 6.68 -13.69 -5.66
CA PHE A 332 6.30 -12.77 -4.59
C PHE A 332 5.26 -13.41 -3.68
N ALA A 333 4.22 -14.03 -4.26
CA ALA A 333 3.16 -14.68 -3.49
C ALA A 333 3.68 -15.79 -2.55
N LEU A 334 4.65 -16.57 -3.04
CA LEU A 334 5.31 -17.62 -2.25
C LEU A 334 6.13 -17.01 -1.10
N VAL A 335 6.97 -16.01 -1.39
CA VAL A 335 7.83 -15.39 -0.37
C VAL A 335 6.99 -14.63 0.65
N ASN A 336 5.99 -13.85 0.24
CA ASN A 336 5.11 -13.10 1.14
C ASN A 336 4.38 -14.04 2.13
N THR A 337 3.88 -15.18 1.63
CA THR A 337 3.24 -16.18 2.48
C THR A 337 4.22 -16.87 3.42
N PHE A 338 5.40 -17.23 2.92
CA PHE A 338 6.47 -17.80 3.74
C PHE A 338 6.87 -16.85 4.87
N THR A 339 7.03 -15.56 4.59
CA THR A 339 7.40 -14.55 5.58
C THR A 339 6.33 -14.39 6.65
N SER A 340 5.06 -14.41 6.26
CA SER A 340 3.93 -14.34 7.19
C SER A 340 3.92 -15.53 8.16
N LEU A 341 4.14 -16.75 7.65
CA LEU A 341 4.25 -17.96 8.47
C LEU A 341 5.49 -17.95 9.36
N LEU A 342 6.65 -17.56 8.81
CA LEU A 342 7.91 -17.44 9.55
C LEU A 342 7.78 -16.45 10.71
N SER A 343 7.21 -15.28 10.46
CA SER A 343 6.97 -14.30 11.51
C SER A 343 5.96 -14.81 12.53
N GLY A 344 4.94 -15.56 12.10
CA GLY A 344 4.00 -16.19 13.01
C GLY A 344 4.68 -17.16 13.99
N CYS A 345 5.64 -17.94 13.50
CA CYS A 345 6.46 -18.78 14.37
C CYS A 345 7.24 -17.95 15.41
N VAL A 346 7.89 -16.85 14.99
CA VAL A 346 8.66 -15.97 15.90
C VAL A 346 7.74 -15.38 16.99
N ILE A 347 6.57 -14.89 16.60
CA ILE A 347 5.55 -14.30 17.48
C ILE A 347 5.05 -15.33 18.49
N PHE A 348 4.60 -16.48 18.01
CA PHE A 348 3.99 -17.46 18.91
C PHE A 348 5.00 -18.22 19.77
N CYS A 349 6.26 -18.40 19.35
CA CYS A 349 7.32 -18.83 20.26
C CYS A 349 7.49 -17.86 21.43
N THR A 350 7.53 -16.56 21.14
CA THR A 350 7.67 -15.49 22.15
C THR A 350 6.47 -15.44 23.09
N LEU A 351 5.25 -15.49 22.53
CA LEU A 351 4.01 -15.50 23.32
C LEU A 351 3.86 -16.78 24.14
N GLY A 352 4.28 -17.93 23.62
CA GLY A 352 4.27 -19.21 24.33
C GLY A 352 5.18 -19.19 25.55
N TYR A 353 6.40 -18.66 25.39
CA TYR A 353 7.31 -18.38 26.51
C TYR A 353 6.66 -17.43 27.52
N MET A 354 6.08 -16.32 27.05
CA MET A 354 5.42 -15.35 27.92
C MET A 354 4.28 -15.97 28.73
N SER A 355 3.45 -16.80 28.10
CA SER A 355 2.36 -17.52 28.75
C SER A 355 2.88 -18.50 29.81
N TYR A 356 3.97 -19.21 29.52
CA TYR A 356 4.59 -20.16 30.43
C TYR A 356 5.16 -19.49 31.69
N ILE A 357 5.89 -18.40 31.53
CA ILE A 357 6.47 -17.68 32.68
C ILE A 357 5.44 -16.91 33.48
N SER A 358 4.33 -16.47 32.85
CA SER A 358 3.29 -15.69 33.50
C SER A 358 2.19 -16.54 34.12
N ASN A 359 2.07 -17.81 33.72
CA ASN A 359 0.87 -18.63 33.97
C ASN A 359 -0.44 -17.95 33.55
N ILE A 360 -0.38 -17.05 32.56
CA ILE A 360 -1.54 -16.38 31.96
C ILE A 360 -1.81 -17.06 30.62
N PRO A 361 -3.07 -17.40 30.31
CA PRO A 361 -3.40 -18.07 29.06
C PRO A 361 -3.16 -17.15 27.85
N LEU A 362 -2.78 -17.75 26.72
CA LEU A 362 -2.40 -17.04 25.49
C LEU A 362 -3.46 -16.09 24.95
N ASN A 363 -4.74 -16.39 25.14
CA ASN A 363 -5.87 -15.57 24.69
C ASN A 363 -5.95 -14.20 25.38
N GLU A 364 -5.38 -14.07 26.58
CA GLU A 364 -5.33 -12.80 27.32
C GLU A 364 -4.10 -11.96 26.96
N ILE A 365 -3.05 -12.59 26.43
CA ILE A 365 -1.78 -11.95 26.07
C ILE A 365 -1.72 -11.61 24.57
N ALA A 366 -2.38 -12.40 23.72
CA ALA A 366 -2.37 -12.25 22.28
C ALA A 366 -3.22 -11.04 21.86
N GLU A 367 -2.55 -9.89 21.71
CA GLU A 367 -3.13 -8.68 21.14
C GLU A 367 -2.80 -8.53 19.64
N SER A 368 -3.50 -7.63 18.96
CA SER A 368 -3.26 -7.30 17.55
C SER A 368 -2.79 -5.85 17.40
N GLY A 369 -2.04 -5.59 16.33
CA GLY A 369 -1.61 -4.23 15.99
C GLY A 369 -0.54 -3.67 16.95
N PRO A 370 -0.55 -2.36 17.24
CA PRO A 370 0.51 -1.70 18.02
C PRO A 370 0.73 -2.29 19.42
N GLY A 371 -0.32 -2.76 20.10
CA GLY A 371 -0.19 -3.38 21.43
C GLY A 371 0.74 -4.60 21.43
N LEU A 372 0.67 -5.43 20.38
CA LEU A 372 1.57 -6.57 20.24
C LEU A 372 3.04 -6.13 20.12
N GLY A 373 3.31 -5.14 19.28
CA GLY A 373 4.67 -4.67 18.98
C GLY A 373 5.30 -3.80 20.08
N PHE A 374 4.51 -3.00 20.78
CA PHE A 374 5.02 -1.98 21.73
C PHE A 374 4.71 -2.28 23.20
N ILE A 375 3.86 -3.26 23.49
CA ILE A 375 3.57 -3.70 24.86
C ILE A 375 4.03 -5.15 25.06
N VAL A 376 3.43 -6.09 24.34
CA VAL A 376 3.64 -7.53 24.60
C VAL A 376 5.06 -7.96 24.30
N TYR A 377 5.62 -7.52 23.17
CA TYR A 377 6.99 -7.85 22.77
C TYR A 377 8.07 -7.26 23.67
N PRO A 378 8.05 -5.94 23.96
CA PRO A 378 9.03 -5.34 24.86
C PRO A 378 8.98 -5.94 26.26
N LYS A 379 7.79 -6.36 26.71
CA LYS A 379 7.60 -7.10 27.96
C LYS A 379 8.33 -8.45 27.94
N ALA A 380 8.18 -9.26 26.89
CA ALA A 380 8.87 -10.54 26.76
C ALA A 380 10.40 -10.38 26.58
N ILE A 381 10.84 -9.36 25.83
CA ILE A 381 12.27 -9.05 25.66
C ILE A 381 12.90 -8.61 26.98
N GLY A 382 12.15 -7.85 27.80
CA GLY A 382 12.59 -7.34 29.09
C GLY A 382 12.99 -8.44 30.09
N THR A 383 12.49 -9.66 29.95
CA THR A 383 12.81 -10.79 30.83
C THR A 383 14.06 -11.56 30.39
N MET A 384 14.57 -11.30 29.18
CA MET A 384 15.72 -12.03 28.64
C MET A 384 17.06 -11.44 29.13
N PRO A 385 18.09 -12.27 29.36
CA PRO A 385 19.44 -11.77 29.65
C PRO A 385 19.98 -10.97 28.46
N GLY A 386 20.57 -9.80 28.75
CA GLY A 386 21.01 -8.85 27.73
C GLY A 386 19.84 -8.17 26.99
N SER A 387 18.72 -7.92 27.68
CA SER A 387 17.49 -7.37 27.08
C SER A 387 17.67 -6.10 26.24
N PRO A 388 18.58 -5.15 26.52
CA PRO A 388 18.79 -4.00 25.65
C PRO A 388 19.21 -4.36 24.22
N PHE A 389 20.08 -5.37 24.06
CA PHE A 389 20.53 -5.83 22.75
C PHE A 389 19.36 -6.38 21.92
N TRP A 390 18.56 -7.28 22.51
CA TRP A 390 17.39 -7.87 21.86
C TRP A 390 16.34 -6.82 21.49
N SER A 391 16.16 -5.82 22.35
CA SER A 391 15.25 -4.71 22.10
C SER A 391 15.70 -3.88 20.90
N ILE A 392 16.98 -3.52 20.83
CA ILE A 392 17.54 -2.78 19.67
C ILE A 392 17.36 -3.59 18.39
N CYS A 393 17.68 -4.88 18.38
CA CYS A 393 17.49 -5.73 17.19
C CYS A 393 16.02 -5.79 16.75
N PHE A 394 15.09 -5.95 17.70
CA PHE A 394 13.67 -6.03 17.41
C PHE A 394 13.12 -4.73 16.81
N PHE A 395 13.43 -3.58 17.40
CA PHE A 395 12.92 -2.31 16.87
C PHE A 395 13.63 -1.88 15.58
N ILE A 396 14.92 -2.21 15.39
CA ILE A 396 15.57 -2.08 14.07
C ILE A 396 14.84 -2.92 13.03
N MET A 397 14.46 -4.16 13.35
CA MET A 397 13.68 -5.00 12.44
C MET A 397 12.33 -4.35 12.08
N ILE A 398 11.61 -3.78 13.06
CA ILE A 398 10.36 -3.03 12.81
C ILE A 398 10.61 -1.84 11.87
N ILE A 399 11.69 -1.07 12.08
CA ILE A 399 12.05 0.05 11.21
C ILE A 399 12.32 -0.44 9.79
N LEU A 400 13.13 -1.49 9.62
CA LEU A 400 13.48 -2.02 8.31
C LEU A 400 12.27 -2.58 7.55
N LEU A 401 11.33 -3.22 8.25
CA LEU A 401 10.08 -3.71 7.67
C LEU A 401 9.12 -2.57 7.27
N GLY A 402 9.15 -1.44 7.97
CA GLY A 402 8.23 -0.35 7.67
C GLY A 402 8.79 0.71 6.71
N ILE A 403 10.11 0.92 6.70
CA ILE A 403 10.75 1.96 5.87
C ILE A 403 10.60 1.70 4.38
N ASP A 404 10.65 0.43 3.95
CA ASP A 404 10.49 0.05 2.55
C ASP A 404 9.05 0.25 2.08
N SER A 405 8.06 -0.07 2.91
CA SER A 405 6.66 0.25 2.66
C SER A 405 6.44 1.76 2.52
N MET A 406 7.06 2.57 3.39
CA MET A 406 6.98 4.03 3.32
C MET A 406 7.66 4.60 2.08
N PHE A 407 8.84 4.08 1.72
CA PHE A 407 9.53 4.44 0.48
C PHE A 407 8.59 4.22 -0.72
N ALA A 408 8.05 3.02 -0.85
CA ALA A 408 7.22 2.62 -1.98
C ALA A 408 5.89 3.39 -2.03
N GLY A 409 5.24 3.58 -0.88
CA GLY A 409 4.01 4.36 -0.77
C GLY A 409 4.19 5.81 -1.21
N VAL A 410 5.20 6.50 -0.67
CA VAL A 410 5.49 7.90 -1.04
C VAL A 410 5.96 7.99 -2.50
N GLU A 411 6.78 7.05 -2.98
CA GLU A 411 7.19 6.98 -4.38
C GLU A 411 5.97 6.84 -5.32
N GLY A 412 5.03 5.94 -4.99
CA GLY A 412 3.80 5.77 -5.76
C GLY A 412 2.96 7.05 -5.84
N PHE A 413 2.88 7.81 -4.75
CA PHE A 413 2.24 9.12 -4.73
C PHE A 413 2.98 10.15 -5.61
N ILE A 414 4.30 10.21 -5.54
CA ILE A 414 5.12 11.11 -6.37
C ILE A 414 4.97 10.77 -7.85
N VAL A 415 4.94 9.49 -8.21
CA VAL A 415 4.74 9.05 -9.60
C VAL A 415 3.35 9.42 -10.10
N ALA A 416 2.31 9.26 -9.28
CA ALA A 416 0.95 9.69 -9.60
C ALA A 416 0.86 11.22 -9.80
N ALA A 417 1.54 12.01 -8.95
CA ALA A 417 1.65 13.46 -9.15
C ALA A 417 2.46 13.82 -10.41
N GLY A 418 3.45 12.99 -10.75
CA GLY A 418 4.26 13.05 -11.98
C GLY A 418 3.46 13.00 -13.26
N ASP A 419 2.30 12.35 -13.24
CA ASP A 419 1.41 12.26 -14.39
C ASP A 419 0.80 13.62 -14.79
N TYR A 420 0.64 14.56 -13.84
CA TYR A 420 0.12 15.92 -14.11
C TYR A 420 1.20 16.92 -14.46
N PHE A 421 2.37 16.80 -13.81
CA PHE A 421 3.46 17.75 -13.94
C PHE A 421 4.74 17.07 -14.45
N PRO A 422 4.72 16.43 -15.64
CA PRO A 422 5.83 15.62 -16.13
C PRO A 422 7.11 16.45 -16.27
N TYR A 423 7.02 17.64 -16.89
CA TYR A 423 8.18 18.51 -17.10
C TYR A 423 8.87 18.95 -15.79
N ILE A 424 8.08 19.16 -14.73
CA ILE A 424 8.59 19.57 -13.42
C ILE A 424 9.24 18.38 -12.72
N LEU A 425 8.52 17.25 -12.65
CA LEU A 425 8.95 16.10 -11.84
C LEU A 425 9.99 15.20 -12.53
N MET A 426 10.21 15.38 -13.82
CA MET A 426 11.35 14.76 -14.53
C MET A 426 12.67 15.48 -14.25
N ASN A 427 12.64 16.77 -13.91
CA ASN A 427 13.82 17.48 -13.47
C ASN A 427 14.14 17.09 -12.02
N LYS A 428 15.31 16.47 -11.82
CA LYS A 428 15.76 15.99 -10.51
C LYS A 428 15.68 17.03 -9.41
N LYS A 429 16.05 18.29 -9.70
CA LYS A 429 16.06 19.36 -8.68
C LYS A 429 14.64 19.65 -8.18
N TYR A 430 13.70 19.82 -9.09
CA TYR A 430 12.31 20.09 -8.74
C TYR A 430 11.61 18.88 -8.14
N ARG A 431 11.95 17.67 -8.60
CA ARG A 431 11.52 16.43 -7.96
C ARG A 431 11.96 16.40 -6.50
N CYS A 432 13.24 16.61 -6.18
CA CYS A 432 13.72 16.63 -4.80
C CYS A 432 12.93 17.63 -3.93
N ILE A 433 12.70 18.85 -4.45
CA ILE A 433 11.92 19.87 -3.75
C ILE A 433 10.49 19.38 -3.51
N PHE A 434 9.85 18.80 -4.52
CA PHE A 434 8.49 18.27 -4.42
C PHE A 434 8.39 17.15 -3.39
N VAL A 435 9.32 16.19 -3.39
CA VAL A 435 9.37 15.14 -2.35
C VAL A 435 9.52 15.75 -0.96
N GLY A 436 10.40 16.76 -0.81
CA GLY A 436 10.56 17.49 0.45
C GLY A 436 9.25 18.16 0.91
N CYS A 437 8.53 18.81 0.00
CA CYS A 437 7.21 19.40 0.29
C CYS A 437 6.19 18.34 0.73
N VAL A 438 6.13 17.19 0.05
CA VAL A 438 5.25 16.08 0.43
C VAL A 438 5.59 15.57 1.83
N CYS A 439 6.88 15.34 2.14
CA CYS A 439 7.30 14.93 3.47
C CYS A 439 6.95 15.95 4.56
N ILE A 440 7.09 17.26 4.28
CA ILE A 440 6.74 18.33 5.22
C ILE A 440 5.23 18.37 5.47
N VAL A 441 4.40 18.29 4.41
CA VAL A 441 2.94 18.24 4.56
C VAL A 441 2.52 17.01 5.36
N SER A 442 3.07 15.84 5.04
CA SER A 442 2.77 14.61 5.77
C SER A 442 3.29 14.63 7.22
N TYR A 443 4.37 15.34 7.52
CA TYR A 443 4.82 15.60 8.90
C TYR A 443 3.76 16.37 9.70
N PHE A 444 3.22 17.46 9.15
CA PHE A 444 2.17 18.24 9.81
C PHE A 444 0.89 17.45 10.03
N VAL A 445 0.49 16.61 9.06
CA VAL A 445 -0.64 15.68 9.25
C VAL A 445 -0.30 14.67 10.35
N GLY A 446 0.92 14.14 10.35
CA GLY A 446 1.42 13.21 11.36
C GLY A 446 1.43 13.77 12.79
N LEU A 447 1.62 15.08 12.96
CA LEU A 447 1.56 15.73 14.28
C LEU A 447 0.20 15.54 14.97
N SER A 448 -0.89 15.40 14.21
CA SER A 448 -2.21 15.12 14.80
C SER A 448 -2.25 13.79 15.57
N MET A 449 -1.43 12.81 15.16
CA MET A 449 -1.37 11.46 15.71
C MET A 449 -0.29 11.28 16.78
N VAL A 450 0.56 12.28 17.03
CA VAL A 450 1.58 12.27 18.10
C VAL A 450 1.22 13.20 19.28
N THR A 451 -0.07 13.50 19.43
CA THR A 451 -0.64 14.21 20.58
C THR A 451 -1.03 13.23 21.70
N ASN A 452 -1.41 13.72 22.89
CA ASN A 452 -1.98 12.89 23.96
C ASN A 452 -3.23 12.10 23.50
N GLY A 453 -4.07 12.67 22.64
CA GLY A 453 -5.19 11.98 21.98
C GLY A 453 -4.84 11.31 20.65
N GLY A 454 -3.57 11.33 20.26
CA GLY A 454 -3.10 10.93 18.94
C GLY A 454 -3.34 9.45 18.62
N MET A 455 -3.31 8.56 19.63
CA MET A 455 -3.61 7.14 19.46
C MET A 455 -5.06 6.90 18.97
N TYR A 456 -6.02 7.73 19.39
CA TYR A 456 -7.41 7.63 18.92
C TYR A 456 -7.54 8.08 17.47
N VAL A 457 -6.83 9.14 17.08
CA VAL A 457 -6.79 9.62 15.68
C VAL A 457 -6.11 8.59 14.79
N PHE A 458 -5.00 8.01 15.25
CA PHE A 458 -4.29 6.93 14.57
C PHE A 458 -5.21 5.74 14.30
N GLN A 459 -5.96 5.28 15.30
CA GLN A 459 -6.88 4.15 15.13
C GLN A 459 -8.05 4.45 14.21
N LEU A 460 -8.56 5.67 14.25
CA LEU A 460 -9.61 6.10 13.32
C LEU A 460 -9.13 5.99 11.88
N LEU A 461 -7.90 6.45 11.61
CA LEU A 461 -7.28 6.32 10.28
C LEU A 461 -6.98 4.86 9.93
N ASP A 462 -6.32 4.09 10.80
CA ASP A 462 -5.96 2.70 10.52
C ASP A 462 -7.20 1.83 10.21
N TYR A 463 -8.30 2.04 10.95
CA TYR A 463 -9.53 1.27 10.75
C TYR A 463 -10.29 1.63 9.47
N TYR A 464 -10.44 2.93 9.17
CA TYR A 464 -11.34 3.41 8.10
C TYR A 464 -10.64 3.74 6.76
N SER A 465 -9.35 4.10 6.73
CA SER A 465 -8.72 4.66 5.52
C SER A 465 -8.60 3.67 4.35
N GLY A 466 -8.44 2.38 4.66
CA GLY A 466 -8.24 1.34 3.65
C GLY A 466 -9.26 0.21 3.73
N SER A 467 -9.44 -0.40 4.90
CA SER A 467 -9.81 -1.82 5.03
C SER A 467 -10.91 -2.40 4.13
N ARG A 468 -12.07 -1.74 4.05
CA ARG A 468 -13.23 -2.27 3.27
C ARG A 468 -13.32 -1.65 1.89
N ILE A 469 -12.78 -0.45 1.73
CA ILE A 469 -12.88 0.37 0.53
C ILE A 469 -11.97 -0.15 -0.59
N ILE A 470 -10.79 -0.67 -0.25
CA ILE A 470 -9.87 -1.28 -1.23
C ILE A 470 -10.50 -2.49 -1.95
N LEU A 471 -11.48 -3.16 -1.33
CA LEU A 471 -12.22 -4.25 -1.99
C LEU A 471 -13.08 -3.73 -3.15
N ILE A 472 -13.71 -2.56 -2.99
CA ILE A 472 -14.47 -1.91 -4.07
C ILE A 472 -13.52 -1.48 -5.18
N VAL A 473 -12.37 -0.91 -4.84
CA VAL A 473 -11.35 -0.51 -5.82
C VAL A 473 -10.91 -1.74 -6.63
N GLY A 474 -10.45 -2.82 -6.00
CA GLY A 474 -10.01 -4.03 -6.71
C GLY A 474 -11.11 -4.71 -7.53
N LEU A 475 -12.38 -4.66 -7.06
CA LEU A 475 -13.53 -5.10 -7.85
C LEU A 475 -13.67 -4.26 -9.13
N LEU A 476 -13.62 -2.94 -9.03
CA LEU A 476 -13.74 -2.05 -10.18
C LEU A 476 -12.54 -2.19 -11.13
N GLU A 477 -11.32 -2.34 -10.61
CA GLU A 477 -10.13 -2.57 -11.44
C GLU A 477 -10.29 -3.84 -12.31
N SER A 478 -10.70 -4.95 -11.70
CA SER A 478 -10.92 -6.20 -12.42
C SER A 478 -12.08 -6.11 -13.42
N LEU A 479 -13.22 -5.51 -13.05
CA LEU A 479 -14.35 -5.33 -13.95
C LEU A 479 -14.02 -4.43 -15.16
N VAL A 480 -13.36 -3.30 -14.93
CA VAL A 480 -13.00 -2.36 -16.00
C VAL A 480 -12.00 -3.00 -16.96
N ILE A 481 -10.93 -3.63 -16.46
CA ILE A 481 -9.94 -4.28 -17.33
C ILE A 481 -10.53 -5.52 -18.04
N GLY A 482 -11.28 -6.34 -17.32
CA GLY A 482 -11.86 -7.58 -17.83
C GLY A 482 -12.95 -7.35 -18.89
N TYR A 483 -13.89 -6.44 -18.64
CA TYR A 483 -15.07 -6.24 -19.49
C TYR A 483 -15.02 -4.99 -20.37
N ILE A 484 -14.54 -3.87 -19.83
CA ILE A 484 -14.61 -2.56 -20.53
C ILE A 484 -13.43 -2.40 -21.47
N TYR A 485 -12.20 -2.51 -20.95
CA TYR A 485 -11.01 -2.57 -21.80
C TYR A 485 -11.01 -3.85 -22.65
N GLY A 486 -11.41 -4.96 -22.03
CA GLY A 486 -11.70 -6.24 -22.66
C GLY A 486 -10.55 -7.24 -22.50
N TYR A 487 -10.87 -8.41 -21.93
CA TYR A 487 -9.90 -9.48 -21.63
C TYR A 487 -9.07 -9.95 -22.84
N LYS A 488 -9.66 -9.92 -24.05
CA LYS A 488 -8.95 -10.31 -25.28
C LYS A 488 -7.80 -9.34 -25.61
N ARG A 489 -8.00 -8.03 -25.39
CA ARG A 489 -6.99 -7.02 -25.65
C ARG A 489 -5.87 -7.10 -24.66
N ILE A 490 -6.18 -7.06 -23.37
CA ILE A 490 -5.15 -7.15 -22.35
C ILE A 490 -4.39 -8.48 -22.44
N SER A 491 -5.04 -9.57 -22.84
CA SER A 491 -4.32 -10.81 -23.10
C SER A 491 -3.41 -10.76 -24.32
N ASN A 492 -3.78 -10.04 -25.39
CA ASN A 492 -2.87 -9.82 -26.53
C ASN A 492 -1.71 -8.90 -26.12
N ASP A 493 -1.97 -7.89 -25.29
CA ASP A 493 -0.93 -7.01 -24.74
C ASP A 493 0.06 -7.80 -23.87
N MET A 494 -0.45 -8.70 -23.02
CA MET A 494 0.37 -9.62 -22.24
C MET A 494 1.15 -10.60 -23.13
N GLU A 495 0.56 -11.07 -24.23
CA GLU A 495 1.25 -11.92 -25.21
C GLU A 495 2.39 -11.16 -25.90
N MET A 496 2.21 -9.87 -26.22
CA MET A 496 3.26 -8.99 -26.75
C MET A 496 4.36 -8.68 -25.72
N MET A 497 4.01 -8.50 -24.44
CA MET A 497 4.98 -8.24 -23.37
C MET A 497 5.77 -9.49 -22.99
N TYR A 498 5.09 -10.58 -22.63
CA TYR A 498 5.71 -11.77 -22.04
C TYR A 498 6.07 -12.86 -23.07
N GLY A 499 5.55 -12.80 -24.29
CA GLY A 499 5.83 -13.74 -25.37
C GLY A 499 5.00 -15.03 -25.36
N PHE A 500 3.98 -15.14 -24.50
CA PHE A 500 3.07 -16.29 -24.45
C PHE A 500 1.63 -15.86 -24.14
N SER A 501 0.65 -16.60 -24.68
CA SER A 501 -0.78 -16.31 -24.54
C SER A 501 -1.34 -16.78 -23.20
N LEU A 502 -2.06 -15.90 -22.50
CA LEU A 502 -2.76 -16.18 -21.24
C LEU A 502 -4.29 -16.02 -21.36
N LYS A 503 -4.84 -16.12 -22.58
CA LYS A 503 -6.24 -15.75 -22.91
C LYS A 503 -7.27 -16.36 -21.97
N TRP A 504 -7.16 -17.66 -21.70
CA TRP A 504 -8.10 -18.37 -20.82
C TRP A 504 -7.94 -18.00 -19.35
N ILE A 505 -6.70 -17.82 -18.88
CA ILE A 505 -6.40 -17.48 -17.48
C ILE A 505 -6.90 -16.06 -17.17
N VAL A 506 -6.59 -15.11 -18.05
CA VAL A 506 -7.05 -13.71 -17.94
C VAL A 506 -8.57 -13.64 -17.93
N CYS A 507 -9.23 -14.34 -18.87
CA CYS A 507 -10.70 -14.41 -18.90
C CYS A 507 -11.28 -14.98 -17.60
N LEU A 508 -10.78 -16.14 -17.16
CA LEU A 508 -11.28 -16.82 -15.97
C LEU A 508 -11.13 -15.95 -14.72
N PHE A 509 -9.93 -15.40 -14.48
CA PHE A 509 -9.66 -14.66 -13.25
C PHE A 509 -10.23 -13.24 -13.30
N TRP A 510 -9.93 -12.46 -14.33
CA TRP A 510 -10.28 -11.03 -14.33
C TRP A 510 -11.72 -10.74 -14.77
N CYS A 511 -12.40 -11.66 -15.45
CA CYS A 511 -13.83 -11.49 -15.74
C CYS A 511 -14.74 -12.20 -14.74
N ILE A 512 -14.37 -13.39 -14.24
CA ILE A 512 -15.30 -14.24 -13.48
C ILE A 512 -14.87 -14.36 -12.02
N VAL A 513 -13.75 -15.04 -11.76
CA VAL A 513 -13.38 -15.49 -10.41
C VAL A 513 -13.07 -14.33 -9.48
N THR A 514 -12.17 -13.42 -9.88
CA THR A 514 -11.73 -12.31 -9.04
C THR A 514 -12.85 -11.31 -8.78
N PRO A 515 -13.63 -10.84 -9.78
CA PRO A 515 -14.77 -9.96 -9.52
C PRO A 515 -15.82 -10.59 -8.59
N ILE A 516 -16.20 -11.86 -8.81
CA ILE A 516 -17.20 -12.52 -7.97
C ILE A 516 -16.68 -12.69 -6.54
N PHE A 517 -15.45 -13.14 -6.38
CA PHE A 517 -14.84 -13.37 -5.07
C PHE A 517 -14.65 -12.06 -4.30
N THR A 518 -14.14 -11.01 -4.94
CA THR A 518 -13.94 -9.69 -4.32
C THR A 518 -15.26 -9.01 -3.97
N PHE A 519 -16.29 -9.15 -4.82
CA PHE A 519 -17.63 -8.69 -4.50
C PHE A 519 -18.23 -9.44 -3.30
N ALA A 520 -18.12 -10.78 -3.27
CA ALA A 520 -18.58 -11.57 -2.14
C ALA A 520 -17.85 -11.18 -0.84
N LEU A 521 -16.52 -11.00 -0.89
CA LEU A 521 -15.73 -10.52 0.25
C LEU A 521 -16.18 -9.13 0.70
N PHE A 522 -16.47 -8.22 -0.23
CA PHE A 522 -16.99 -6.89 0.11
C PHE A 522 -18.32 -7.00 0.86
N ILE A 523 -19.28 -7.77 0.34
CA ILE A 523 -20.58 -7.97 1.00
C ILE A 523 -20.41 -8.59 2.40
N ILE A 524 -19.59 -9.63 2.53
CA ILE A 524 -19.29 -10.24 3.84
C ILE A 524 -18.65 -9.20 4.78
N SER A 525 -17.72 -8.39 4.28
CA SER A 525 -17.09 -7.34 5.09
C SER A 525 -18.11 -6.29 5.56
N VAL A 526 -19.15 -5.98 4.78
CA VAL A 526 -20.21 -5.07 5.21
C VAL A 526 -21.09 -5.72 6.28
N ILE A 527 -21.40 -7.02 6.14
CA ILE A 527 -22.22 -7.76 7.12
C ILE A 527 -21.50 -7.89 8.47
N VAL A 528 -20.20 -8.15 8.47
CA VAL A 528 -19.36 -8.32 9.66
C VAL A 528 -18.86 -6.96 10.22
N TYR A 529 -19.43 -5.84 9.77
CA TYR A 529 -19.02 -4.54 10.27
C TYR A 529 -19.37 -4.37 11.75
N GLU A 530 -18.36 -4.03 12.55
CA GLU A 530 -18.51 -3.57 13.92
C GLU A 530 -17.97 -2.14 14.06
N GLU A 531 -18.55 -1.37 14.99
CA GLU A 531 -18.06 -0.02 15.27
C GLU A 531 -16.66 -0.09 15.91
N LEU A 532 -15.81 0.88 15.56
CA LEU A 532 -14.45 0.95 16.09
C LEU A 532 -14.48 1.13 17.61
N THR A 533 -13.74 0.26 18.31
CA THR A 533 -13.50 0.36 19.75
C THR A 533 -12.00 0.24 20.02
N TYR A 534 -11.56 0.83 21.14
CA TYR A 534 -10.18 0.70 21.59
C TYR A 534 -10.10 0.08 22.98
N LYS A 535 -9.56 -1.13 23.06
CA LYS A 535 -9.24 -1.76 24.34
C LYS A 535 -7.90 -1.24 24.85
N ARG A 536 -7.93 -0.53 25.98
CA ARG A 536 -6.75 -0.18 26.77
C ARG A 536 -6.44 -1.29 27.76
N ALA A 537 -5.18 -1.51 28.07
CA ALA A 537 -4.81 -2.56 29.03
C ALA A 537 -5.02 -2.09 30.49
N SER A 538 -5.05 -0.78 30.72
CA SER A 538 -5.32 -0.17 32.04
C SER A 538 -6.81 -0.07 32.41
N ILE A 539 -7.74 -0.26 31.46
CA ILE A 539 -9.19 -0.07 31.65
C ILE A 539 -9.92 -1.35 31.23
N HIS A 540 -10.85 -1.83 32.06
CA HIS A 540 -11.62 -3.05 31.76
C HIS A 540 -12.54 -2.89 30.54
N GLU A 541 -13.22 -1.76 30.43
CA GLU A 541 -14.16 -1.49 29.33
C GLU A 541 -13.44 -0.84 28.14
N PRO A 542 -13.69 -1.31 26.90
CA PRO A 542 -13.10 -0.71 25.72
C PRO A 542 -13.69 0.69 25.49
N TYR A 543 -12.83 1.64 25.17
CA TYR A 543 -13.23 2.98 24.76
C TYR A 543 -14.06 2.90 23.47
N ARG A 544 -15.27 3.46 23.52
CA ARG A 544 -16.16 3.57 22.37
C ARG A 544 -16.03 4.95 21.75
N PHE A 545 -15.81 4.98 20.44
CA PHE A 545 -15.69 6.25 19.72
C PHE A 545 -17.04 6.97 19.69
N PRO A 546 -17.05 8.30 19.85
CA PRO A 546 -18.28 9.08 19.76
C PRO A 546 -18.83 9.03 18.32
N GLY A 547 -20.15 9.12 18.17
CA GLY A 547 -20.81 8.96 16.86
C GLY A 547 -20.34 9.94 15.78
N TRP A 548 -19.86 11.13 16.15
CA TRP A 548 -19.26 12.06 15.18
C TRP A 548 -17.91 11.55 14.66
N ALA A 549 -17.10 10.89 15.48
CA ALA A 549 -15.81 10.35 15.06
C ALA A 549 -16.01 9.17 14.11
N VAL A 550 -17.00 8.31 14.39
CA VAL A 550 -17.43 7.24 13.47
C VAL A 550 -17.88 7.82 12.12
N LYS A 551 -18.67 8.90 12.11
CA LYS A 551 -19.05 9.60 10.88
C LYS A 551 -17.84 10.17 10.13
N VAL A 552 -16.87 10.75 10.83
CA VAL A 552 -15.61 11.21 10.23
C VAL A 552 -14.84 10.04 9.62
N GLY A 553 -14.76 8.90 10.30
CA GLY A 553 -14.16 7.67 9.77
C GLY A 553 -14.81 7.23 8.45
N TRP A 554 -16.14 7.18 8.41
CA TRP A 554 -16.87 6.87 7.16
C TRP A 554 -16.68 7.92 6.07
N LEU A 555 -16.59 9.21 6.41
CA LEU A 555 -16.27 10.27 5.44
C LEU A 555 -14.88 10.06 4.83
N ILE A 556 -13.88 9.70 5.63
CA ILE A 556 -12.52 9.38 5.15
C ILE A 556 -12.59 8.16 4.22
N ALA A 557 -13.25 7.08 4.63
CA ALA A 557 -13.42 5.87 3.83
C ALA A 557 -14.12 6.17 2.48
N SER A 558 -15.24 6.88 2.51
CA SER A 558 -16.02 7.20 1.32
C SER A 558 -15.35 8.23 0.41
N SER A 559 -14.51 9.12 0.95
CA SER A 559 -13.86 10.19 0.16
C SER A 559 -13.08 9.63 -1.03
N SER A 560 -12.37 8.51 -0.85
CA SER A 560 -11.63 7.85 -1.92
C SER A 560 -12.54 7.25 -2.99
N VAL A 561 -13.60 6.53 -2.61
CA VAL A 561 -14.51 5.89 -3.59
C VAL A 561 -15.31 6.92 -4.36
N LEU A 562 -15.72 8.02 -3.70
CA LEU A 562 -16.52 9.08 -4.33
C LEU A 562 -15.76 9.79 -5.48
N LEU A 563 -14.43 9.74 -5.49
CA LEU A 563 -13.63 10.23 -6.63
C LEU A 563 -13.94 9.47 -7.92
N ILE A 564 -14.33 8.20 -7.84
CA ILE A 564 -14.64 7.38 -9.02
C ILE A 564 -15.86 7.95 -9.80
N PRO A 565 -17.07 8.03 -9.21
CA PRO A 565 -18.20 8.63 -9.90
C PRO A 565 -18.02 10.13 -10.15
N LEU A 566 -17.34 10.88 -9.26
CA LEU A 566 -17.11 12.31 -9.46
C LEU A 566 -16.29 12.57 -10.73
N VAL A 567 -15.17 11.87 -10.92
CA VAL A 567 -14.32 12.01 -12.11
C VAL A 567 -15.07 11.55 -13.37
N MET A 568 -15.84 10.46 -13.27
CA MET A 568 -16.69 10.00 -14.37
C MET A 568 -17.68 11.09 -14.81
N ILE A 569 -18.36 11.75 -13.85
CA ILE A 569 -19.30 12.85 -14.13
C ILE A 569 -18.55 14.05 -14.76
N ILE A 570 -17.41 14.46 -14.19
CA ILE A 570 -16.61 15.57 -14.71
C ILE A 570 -16.19 15.31 -16.16
N LYS A 571 -15.71 14.10 -16.48
CA LYS A 571 -15.30 13.73 -17.84
C LYS A 571 -16.47 13.76 -18.81
N ILE A 572 -17.64 13.26 -18.42
CA ILE A 572 -18.85 13.30 -19.26
C ILE A 572 -19.24 14.75 -19.58
N PHE A 573 -19.14 15.67 -18.62
CA PHE A 573 -19.47 17.08 -18.86
C PHE A 573 -18.40 17.87 -19.63
N GLN A 574 -17.14 17.43 -19.59
CA GLN A 574 -16.04 18.09 -20.31
C GLN A 574 -15.96 17.68 -21.78
N THR A 575 -16.36 16.46 -22.12
CA THR A 575 -16.36 15.99 -23.51
C THR A 575 -17.55 16.56 -24.27
N SER A 576 -17.29 17.26 -25.37
CA SER A 576 -18.32 17.82 -26.23
C SER A 576 -18.96 16.73 -27.10
N GLY A 577 -20.28 16.59 -27.06
CA GLY A 577 -21.01 15.68 -27.94
C GLY A 577 -22.36 15.27 -27.37
N THR A 578 -23.09 14.43 -28.09
CA THR A 578 -24.28 13.76 -27.53
C THR A 578 -23.86 12.74 -26.46
N PHE A 579 -24.74 12.39 -25.53
CA PHE A 579 -24.43 11.42 -24.45
C PHE A 579 -23.88 10.09 -24.99
N ILE A 580 -24.40 9.63 -26.13
CA ILE A 580 -23.92 8.41 -26.80
C ILE A 580 -22.51 8.62 -27.37
N GLN A 581 -22.25 9.76 -28.03
CA GLN A 581 -20.92 10.08 -28.56
C GLN A 581 -19.88 10.25 -27.45
N VAL A 582 -20.23 10.96 -26.38
CA VAL A 582 -19.36 11.17 -25.22
C VAL A 582 -19.04 9.86 -24.51
N SER A 583 -20.07 9.04 -24.27
CA SER A 583 -19.86 7.70 -23.71
C SER A 583 -18.98 6.89 -24.64
N CYS A 584 -19.29 6.86 -25.94
CA CYS A 584 -18.50 6.19 -26.94
C CYS A 584 -17.06 6.68 -26.93
N GLU A 585 -16.75 7.97 -27.01
CA GLU A 585 -15.38 8.50 -27.01
C GLU A 585 -14.60 8.15 -25.73
N LEU A 586 -15.26 8.25 -24.57
CA LEU A 586 -14.69 7.87 -23.28
C LEU A 586 -14.54 6.34 -23.10
N PHE A 587 -15.30 5.53 -23.86
CA PHE A 587 -15.12 4.09 -24.00
C PHE A 587 -14.12 3.72 -25.14
N LEU A 588 -14.04 4.53 -26.20
CA LEU A 588 -13.45 4.24 -27.53
C LEU A 588 -12.04 4.79 -27.72
N PHE A 589 -11.37 5.39 -26.73
CA PHE A 589 -9.89 5.31 -26.75
C PHE A 589 -9.38 3.85 -26.64
N SER A 590 -10.30 2.88 -26.58
CA SER A 590 -10.08 1.45 -26.75
C SER A 590 -10.97 0.83 -27.88
N VAL A 591 -10.69 1.05 -29.18
CA VAL A 591 -11.36 0.35 -30.33
C VAL A 591 -10.37 -0.62 -30.97
N PRO A 592 -10.62 -1.95 -31.00
CA PRO A 592 -11.58 -2.56 -31.94
C PRO A 592 -12.36 -3.77 -31.38
N PHE A 593 -13.37 -3.57 -30.53
CA PHE A 593 -14.27 -4.66 -30.06
C PHE A 593 -15.75 -4.32 -30.20
N LEU A 594 -16.11 -3.03 -30.26
CA LEU A 594 -17.46 -2.57 -30.58
C LEU A 594 -17.93 -3.00 -32.00
N MET A 595 -17.01 -3.37 -32.90
CA MET A 595 -17.35 -4.00 -34.19
C MET A 595 -17.91 -5.43 -34.06
N MET A 596 -17.73 -6.12 -32.93
CA MET A 596 -18.16 -7.53 -32.75
C MET A 596 -19.53 -7.68 -32.06
N ILE A 597 -19.99 -6.68 -31.29
CA ILE A 597 -21.22 -6.81 -30.49
C ILE A 597 -22.43 -6.23 -31.23
N ASP A 598 -22.28 -5.10 -31.93
CA ASP A 598 -23.31 -4.54 -32.80
C ASP A 598 -22.70 -3.58 -33.84
N PRO A 599 -22.47 -4.04 -35.09
CA PRO A 599 -21.98 -3.19 -36.17
C PRO A 599 -22.86 -1.97 -36.41
N THR A 600 -24.17 -2.05 -36.13
CA THR A 600 -25.13 -0.97 -36.40
C THR A 600 -25.05 0.17 -35.40
N LEU A 601 -24.65 -0.11 -34.16
CA LEU A 601 -24.43 0.91 -33.12
C LEU A 601 -23.18 1.75 -33.42
N VAL A 602 -22.11 1.10 -33.88
CA VAL A 602 -20.86 1.78 -34.31
C VAL A 602 -21.09 2.61 -35.56
N LEU A 603 -21.82 2.07 -36.55
CA LEU A 603 -22.22 2.81 -37.74
C LEU A 603 -23.10 4.02 -37.39
N LYS A 604 -24.00 3.91 -36.40
CA LYS A 604 -24.81 5.05 -35.89
C LYS A 604 -23.97 6.11 -35.19
N CYS A 605 -22.98 5.70 -34.39
CA CYS A 605 -22.06 6.63 -33.73
C CYS A 605 -21.15 7.34 -34.74
N LEU A 606 -20.61 6.61 -35.72
CA LEU A 606 -19.78 7.16 -36.80
C LEU A 606 -20.58 8.05 -37.77
N SER A 607 -21.86 7.74 -38.02
CA SER A 607 -22.72 8.59 -38.87
C SER A 607 -23.12 9.90 -38.21
N HIS A 608 -23.10 9.98 -36.87
CA HIS A 608 -23.41 11.19 -36.12
C HIS A 608 -22.19 12.05 -35.80
N SER A 609 -20.97 11.52 -35.91
CA SER A 609 -19.71 12.23 -35.63
C SER A 609 -19.11 12.96 -36.84
N ILE A 610 -19.86 13.13 -37.93
CA ILE A 610 -19.45 13.98 -39.07
C ILE A 610 -19.75 15.44 -38.71
N GLU A 611 -18.69 16.22 -38.63
CA GLU A 611 -18.60 17.64 -38.34
C GLU A 611 -18.83 18.46 -39.62
N THR A 612 -19.64 19.51 -39.52
CA THR A 612 -19.95 20.44 -40.61
C THR A 612 -18.93 21.58 -40.79
N HIS A 613 -17.71 21.46 -40.26
CA HIS A 613 -16.69 22.52 -40.33
C HIS A 613 -15.48 22.16 -41.23
N PRO A 614 -15.06 23.05 -42.17
CA PRO A 614 -14.06 22.72 -43.18
C PRO A 614 -12.61 22.58 -42.68
N GLU A 615 -12.29 22.94 -41.44
CA GLU A 615 -10.92 22.87 -40.91
C GLU A 615 -10.56 21.55 -40.19
N SER A 616 -11.54 20.72 -39.79
CA SER A 616 -11.28 19.37 -39.23
C SER A 616 -10.91 18.32 -40.28
N LYS A 617 -11.06 18.63 -41.58
CA LYS A 617 -10.78 17.70 -42.68
C LYS A 617 -9.31 17.29 -42.80
N LYS A 618 -8.34 18.12 -42.37
CA LYS A 618 -6.91 17.83 -42.60
C LYS A 618 -6.27 16.88 -41.59
N VAL A 619 -6.75 16.84 -40.35
CA VAL A 619 -6.16 15.98 -39.29
C VAL A 619 -6.80 14.59 -39.28
N ASN A 620 -8.11 14.50 -39.53
CA ASN A 620 -8.85 13.23 -39.57
C ASN A 620 -8.72 12.46 -40.89
N GLN A 621 -8.36 13.12 -42.01
CA GLN A 621 -8.05 12.41 -43.27
C GLN A 621 -6.82 11.52 -43.12
N ASN A 622 -5.79 11.92 -42.37
CA ASN A 622 -4.59 11.08 -42.22
C ASN A 622 -4.83 9.83 -41.35
N VAL A 623 -5.69 9.92 -40.34
CA VAL A 623 -6.05 8.76 -39.49
C VAL A 623 -7.04 7.83 -40.21
N GLY A 624 -8.03 8.40 -40.91
CA GLY A 624 -8.99 7.63 -41.70
C GLY A 624 -8.35 6.92 -42.91
N ILE A 625 -7.37 7.57 -43.58
CA ILE A 625 -6.63 6.96 -44.69
C ILE A 625 -5.74 5.82 -44.19
N VAL A 626 -5.08 5.94 -43.04
CA VAL A 626 -4.25 4.85 -42.48
C VAL A 626 -5.09 3.61 -42.13
N VAL A 627 -6.28 3.79 -41.55
CA VAL A 627 -7.19 2.68 -41.21
C VAL A 627 -7.78 2.03 -42.47
N ILE A 628 -8.14 2.82 -43.49
CA ILE A 628 -8.63 2.28 -44.78
C ILE A 628 -7.50 1.56 -45.54
N TYR A 629 -6.25 2.04 -45.48
CA TYR A 629 -5.09 1.40 -46.10
C TYR A 629 -4.73 0.06 -45.43
N GLU A 630 -4.87 -0.05 -44.09
CA GLU A 630 -4.67 -1.30 -43.35
C GLU A 630 -5.76 -2.35 -43.67
N ILE A 631 -7.00 -1.89 -43.92
CA ILE A 631 -8.10 -2.77 -44.33
C ILE A 631 -7.92 -3.24 -45.79
N ALA A 632 -7.47 -2.35 -46.68
CA ALA A 632 -7.18 -2.69 -48.07
C ALA A 632 -5.99 -3.68 -48.21
N THR A 633 -4.93 -3.51 -47.41
CA THR A 633 -3.76 -4.41 -47.43
C THR A 633 -4.03 -5.77 -46.77
N LYS A 634 -4.91 -5.88 -45.77
CA LYS A 634 -5.33 -7.17 -45.20
C LYS A 634 -6.26 -7.98 -46.10
N ASN A 635 -7.10 -7.34 -46.91
CA ASN A 635 -7.97 -8.05 -47.86
C ASN A 635 -7.26 -8.42 -49.18
N SER A 636 -6.16 -7.75 -49.54
CA SER A 636 -5.37 -8.13 -50.73
C SER A 636 -4.54 -9.41 -50.56
N ASN A 637 -4.36 -9.92 -49.33
CA ASN A 637 -3.64 -11.18 -49.06
C ASN A 637 -4.59 -12.38 -48.88
N ARG A 638 -5.89 -12.20 -49.15
CA ARG A 638 -6.90 -13.26 -49.26
C ARG A 638 -7.75 -13.02 -50.49
N ASN A 639 -7.16 -13.19 -51.67
CA ASN A 639 -7.79 -13.68 -52.89
C ASN A 639 -6.71 -14.08 -53.89
#